data_AF-A0ABC8BMX2-F1
#
_entry.id   AF-A0ABC8BMX2-F1
#
_cell.length_a   1.000
_cell.length_b   1.000
_cell.length_c   1.000
_cell.angle_alpha   90.00
_cell.angle_beta   90.00
_cell.angle_gamma   90.00
#
_symmetry.space_group_name_H-M   'P 1'
#
loop_
_entity.id
_entity.type
_entity.pdbx_description
1 polymer ?
#
loop_
_entity_poly.entity_id
_entity_poly.type
_entity_poly.pdbx_seq_one_letter_code
_entity_poly.pdbx_strand_id
1 'polypeptide(L)'
;MSAPVGEGADNQPIGLAELPGTQWRVWREGVLRSTGFPAEGLRALASADAASAAEAHLAGDLDASGYRAAFDKAAAAAGAQLYEIAGDPLFREAITWQNPVLLASLDGLRAAGPDARPDRKTRRRQAVVARYWQRYCAKNDTIGFFGPVCWVRLTDDDAVVTARPGPGLVTGRQVYLEWWALAAFADRLAADPLFRPYLPVALQPHLSVHDGKLHRPVTPPAALSPAEAALLGLLAGPRPAAALVAELVADRGNPVRREADGFMLLERLTERGVLRWGIDLPLNLTAEPALRAGIDAIAEPSVREAAREEFGRLDAARAEVAAAAGDPAALRAATVRLDEVFTELTGHDSRRRAGETYAGRTLCHEDSMRDLELSFGRPLLAELAPALDVLLTAARWLSHTLASAYRRALREVHADLSAELGTRDVPLGDLRYLANGLFFGSGRRPVDDVVAAFAERWAELTGGTEPAPGVRHVRLRSSELAARAAELFDAPGPGWSTARIHSPDLQISAPSLESLAAGEYTVVLGELHAAYLTLCTGVFSWAHPRPRSLRSAIDRDLGMGRVQVLLPEDFPRMTARVADLLWSPDHWQLGYAPAHGAEHSRLLPVTAMTVTERDGDLVARHADGQEWPLLEVFADFLSMHTADAFKLATAGPHTPRVSIDRLVVERETWRSTVGATGLATAKGYAARYLAARRWAAELGLPDRVFIRLGTEIKPTYADLTSPALMNSLASMARRAQQDGGPDVEVVVTEALPLPEETWVPDASGRTYCSELRLQFRDPLVPPHAAGGTDD
;
A
#
# COMPACT_ATOMS: atom_id res chain seq x y z
N MET A 1 1.53 16.09 20.91
CA MET A 1 0.41 16.87 21.47
C MET A 1 -0.82 16.55 20.65
N SER A 2 -1.82 15.93 21.28
CA SER A 2 -3.10 15.57 20.65
C SER A 2 -3.89 16.84 20.35
N ALA A 3 -4.30 17.05 19.10
CA ALA A 3 -5.23 18.11 18.76
C ALA A 3 -6.58 17.86 19.45
N PRO A 4 -7.22 18.89 20.04
CA PRO A 4 -8.53 18.73 20.65
C PRO A 4 -9.56 18.56 19.53
N VAL A 5 -10.25 17.42 19.52
CA VAL A 5 -11.42 17.21 18.67
C VAL A 5 -12.53 18.08 19.20
N GLY A 6 -12.84 19.18 18.50
CA GLY A 6 -14.03 19.96 18.78
C GLY A 6 -15.27 19.11 18.54
N GLU A 7 -15.93 18.71 19.63
CA GLU A 7 -17.29 18.16 19.59
C GLU A 7 -18.23 19.29 19.19
N GLY A 8 -18.73 19.30 17.94
CA GLY A 8 -19.85 20.20 17.61
C GLY A 8 -20.20 20.47 16.15
N ALA A 9 -19.32 20.24 15.15
CA ALA A 9 -19.59 20.73 13.79
C ALA A 9 -19.40 19.76 12.61
N ASP A 10 -18.86 18.55 12.78
CA ASP A 10 -18.19 17.88 11.65
C ASP A 10 -18.53 16.38 11.42
N ASN A 11 -19.83 16.03 11.45
CA ASN A 11 -20.29 14.66 11.20
C ASN A 11 -21.07 14.50 9.88
N GLN A 12 -21.03 15.48 8.97
CA GLN A 12 -21.59 15.29 7.63
C GLN A 12 -20.66 14.39 6.82
N PRO A 13 -21.20 13.36 6.12
CA PRO A 13 -20.43 12.55 5.19
C PRO A 13 -19.77 13.42 4.13
N ILE A 14 -18.63 12.98 3.59
CA ILE A 14 -18.06 13.62 2.40
C ILE A 14 -19.09 13.61 1.28
N GLY A 15 -19.30 14.78 0.67
CA GLY A 15 -20.24 14.93 -0.43
C GLY A 15 -19.85 14.11 -1.65
N LEU A 16 -20.80 13.89 -2.54
CA LEU A 16 -20.58 13.30 -3.86
C LEU A 16 -20.73 14.39 -4.92
N ALA A 17 -19.94 14.28 -5.99
CA ALA A 17 -20.16 14.99 -7.23
C ALA A 17 -20.63 14.00 -8.29
N GLU A 18 -21.55 14.43 -9.15
CA GLU A 18 -21.93 13.66 -10.34
C GLU A 18 -20.75 13.64 -11.31
N LEU A 19 -20.46 12.48 -11.90
CA LEU A 19 -19.53 12.40 -13.03
C LEU A 19 -20.31 12.81 -14.30
N PRO A 20 -20.04 13.98 -14.91
CA PRO A 20 -20.95 14.57 -15.89
C PRO A 20 -21.24 13.67 -17.10
N GLY A 21 -22.52 13.48 -17.43
CA GLY A 21 -22.94 12.68 -18.58
C GLY A 21 -22.95 11.16 -18.33
N THR A 22 -22.71 10.72 -17.10
CA THR A 22 -22.67 9.30 -16.70
C THR A 22 -23.59 9.05 -15.51
N GLN A 23 -23.72 7.79 -15.08
CA GLN A 23 -24.43 7.43 -13.85
C GLN A 23 -23.51 7.35 -12.62
N TRP A 24 -22.20 7.47 -12.81
CA TRP A 24 -21.21 7.35 -11.74
C TRP A 24 -21.16 8.61 -10.88
N ARG A 25 -20.79 8.41 -9.62
CA ARG A 25 -20.47 9.52 -8.72
C ARG A 25 -19.05 9.43 -8.25
N VAL A 26 -18.47 10.55 -7.87
CA VAL A 26 -17.13 10.64 -7.29
C VAL A 26 -17.20 11.31 -5.93
N TRP A 27 -16.38 10.86 -4.97
CA TRP A 27 -16.23 11.58 -3.71
C TRP A 27 -15.69 12.98 -3.96
N ARG A 28 -16.24 13.99 -3.27
CA ARG A 28 -15.77 15.38 -3.36
C ARG A 28 -14.37 15.60 -2.77
N GLU A 29 -13.76 14.57 -2.23
CA GLU A 29 -12.42 14.59 -1.69
C GLU A 29 -11.60 13.48 -2.34
N GLY A 30 -10.35 13.81 -2.65
CA GLY A 30 -9.35 12.89 -3.18
C GLY A 30 -8.00 13.15 -2.54
N VAL A 31 -6.99 12.36 -2.93
CA VAL A 31 -5.62 12.55 -2.44
C VAL A 31 -4.68 12.73 -3.61
N LEU A 32 -3.95 13.85 -3.61
CA LEU A 32 -2.77 14.04 -4.44
C LEU A 32 -1.52 13.60 -3.66
N ARG A 33 -0.77 12.67 -4.24
CA ARG A 33 0.55 12.26 -3.77
C ARG A 33 1.59 12.96 -4.63
N SER A 34 2.54 13.67 -4.03
CA SER A 34 3.62 14.34 -4.76
C SER A 34 4.98 13.84 -4.33
N THR A 35 6.00 13.96 -5.18
CA THR A 35 7.39 13.93 -4.72
C THR A 35 7.68 15.09 -3.77
N GLY A 36 8.66 14.94 -2.89
CA GLY A 36 9.16 16.06 -2.09
C GLY A 36 10.43 16.71 -2.65
N PHE A 37 10.95 16.21 -3.78
CA PHE A 37 11.98 16.89 -4.56
C PHE A 37 11.45 17.30 -5.93
N PRO A 38 11.85 18.48 -6.46
CA PRO A 38 11.37 18.99 -7.74
C PRO A 38 11.67 18.06 -8.91
N ALA A 39 10.75 18.01 -9.88
CA ALA A 39 10.89 17.19 -11.09
C ALA A 39 12.11 17.61 -11.93
N GLU A 40 12.49 18.89 -11.92
CA GLU A 40 13.69 19.39 -12.60
C GLU A 40 14.98 18.68 -12.15
N GLY A 41 15.02 18.15 -10.92
CA GLY A 41 16.14 17.38 -10.40
C GLY A 41 16.45 16.14 -11.24
N LEU A 42 15.47 15.61 -11.99
CA LEU A 42 15.67 14.48 -12.91
C LEU A 42 16.59 14.82 -14.09
N ARG A 43 16.74 16.11 -14.42
CA ARG A 43 17.60 16.59 -15.49
C ARG A 43 19.03 16.88 -15.03
N ALA A 44 19.30 16.85 -13.73
CA ALA A 44 20.60 17.23 -13.16
C ALA A 44 21.77 16.38 -13.68
N LEU A 45 21.49 15.15 -14.15
CA LEU A 45 22.50 14.21 -14.63
C LEU A 45 22.43 13.94 -16.14
N ALA A 46 21.55 14.65 -16.86
CA ALA A 46 21.34 14.48 -18.30
C ALA A 46 22.53 15.07 -19.10
N SER A 47 22.80 14.51 -20.28
CA SER A 47 23.84 15.01 -21.17
C SER A 47 23.53 14.73 -22.64
N ALA A 48 22.93 15.71 -23.31
CA ALA A 48 22.67 15.64 -24.75
C ALA A 48 23.97 15.50 -25.56
N ASP A 49 25.02 16.25 -25.21
CA ASP A 49 26.35 16.15 -25.85
C ASP A 49 26.89 14.71 -25.84
N ALA A 50 26.78 14.01 -24.72
CA ALA A 50 27.26 12.63 -24.61
C ALA A 50 26.39 11.65 -25.40
N ALA A 51 25.08 11.87 -25.43
CA ALA A 51 24.14 11.06 -26.19
C ALA A 51 24.41 11.18 -27.69
N SER A 52 24.49 12.41 -28.21
CA SER A 52 24.81 12.68 -29.62
C SER A 52 26.19 12.16 -30.02
N ALA A 53 27.20 12.30 -29.15
CA ALA A 53 28.53 11.74 -29.43
C ALA A 53 28.54 10.21 -29.46
N ALA A 54 27.76 9.55 -28.58
CA ALA A 54 27.62 8.10 -28.60
C ALA A 54 26.91 7.61 -29.87
N GLU A 55 25.86 8.31 -30.30
CA GLU A 55 25.12 8.01 -31.54
C GLU A 55 25.99 8.21 -32.77
N ALA A 56 26.70 9.34 -32.89
CA ALA A 56 27.64 9.58 -33.97
C ALA A 56 28.75 8.51 -34.01
N HIS A 57 29.22 8.06 -32.84
CA HIS A 57 30.20 6.97 -32.79
C HIS A 57 29.63 5.62 -33.23
N LEU A 58 28.39 5.31 -32.84
CA LEU A 58 27.69 4.09 -33.28
C LEU A 58 27.40 4.12 -34.79
N ALA A 59 27.15 5.30 -35.37
CA ALA A 59 26.96 5.50 -36.80
C ALA A 59 28.28 5.50 -37.61
N GLY A 60 29.43 5.65 -36.95
CA GLY A 60 30.74 5.73 -37.60
C GLY A 60 31.20 7.16 -37.96
N ASP A 61 30.42 8.18 -37.60
CA ASP A 61 30.68 9.60 -37.86
C ASP A 61 31.66 10.24 -36.85
N LEU A 62 31.87 9.58 -35.70
CA LEU A 62 32.80 10.02 -34.66
C LEU A 62 33.75 8.88 -34.29
N ASP A 63 35.04 9.19 -34.21
CA ASP A 63 36.03 8.20 -33.78
C ASP A 63 35.93 7.90 -32.26
N ALA A 64 36.62 6.83 -31.84
CA ALA A 64 36.59 6.42 -30.43
C ALA A 64 37.17 7.48 -29.48
N SER A 65 38.09 8.32 -29.96
CA SER A 65 38.73 9.38 -29.19
C SER A 65 37.75 10.53 -28.91
N GLY A 66 37.03 10.98 -29.94
CA GLY A 66 35.99 11.99 -29.86
C GLY A 66 34.84 11.58 -28.95
N TYR A 67 34.36 10.34 -29.11
CA TYR A 67 33.37 9.77 -28.19
C TYR A 67 33.88 9.78 -26.74
N ARG A 68 35.13 9.34 -26.54
CA ARG A 68 35.69 9.24 -25.19
C ARG A 68 35.84 10.61 -24.53
N ALA A 69 36.25 11.63 -25.28
CA ALA A 69 36.35 13.00 -24.78
C ALA A 69 34.99 13.56 -24.34
N ALA A 70 33.94 13.37 -25.17
CA ALA A 70 32.58 13.79 -24.83
C ALA A 70 32.03 13.04 -23.60
N PHE A 71 32.26 11.73 -23.53
CA PHE A 71 31.88 10.90 -22.39
C PHE A 71 32.58 11.36 -21.10
N ASP A 72 33.90 11.56 -21.12
CA ASP A 72 34.67 11.93 -19.92
C ASP A 72 34.25 13.32 -19.41
N LYS A 73 33.96 14.27 -20.32
CA LYS A 73 33.37 15.59 -19.97
C LYS A 73 32.02 15.43 -19.25
N ALA A 74 31.11 14.63 -19.80
CA ALA A 74 29.80 14.41 -19.21
C ALA A 74 29.87 13.66 -17.87
N ALA A 75 30.75 12.67 -17.75
CA ALA A 75 30.98 11.94 -16.51
C ALA A 75 31.55 12.85 -15.40
N ALA A 76 32.45 13.77 -15.74
CA ALA A 76 32.97 14.77 -14.81
C ALA A 76 31.86 15.74 -14.34
N ALA A 77 31.06 16.27 -15.27
CA ALA A 77 29.94 17.15 -14.95
C ALA A 77 28.91 16.46 -14.02
N ALA A 78 28.50 15.23 -14.34
CA ALA A 78 27.62 14.43 -13.48
C ALA A 78 28.25 14.15 -12.10
N GLY A 79 29.57 13.95 -12.05
CA GLY A 79 30.31 13.77 -10.80
C GLY A 79 30.24 15.00 -9.88
N ALA A 80 30.42 16.20 -10.44
CA ALA A 80 30.30 17.45 -9.71
C ALA A 80 28.86 17.68 -9.21
N GLN A 81 27.84 17.40 -10.04
CA GLN A 81 26.44 17.49 -9.62
C GLN A 81 26.10 16.53 -8.47
N LEU A 82 26.57 15.28 -8.55
CA LEU A 82 26.38 14.30 -7.48
C LEU A 82 27.12 14.68 -6.19
N TYR A 83 28.24 15.39 -6.29
CA TYR A 83 28.95 15.95 -5.15
C TYR A 83 28.11 17.02 -4.44
N GLU A 84 27.45 17.91 -5.18
CA GLU A 84 26.54 18.91 -4.61
C GLU A 84 25.32 18.25 -3.98
N ILE A 85 24.66 17.32 -4.68
CA ILE A 85 23.50 16.57 -4.16
C ILE A 85 23.85 15.83 -2.86
N ALA A 86 25.05 15.25 -2.75
CA ALA A 86 25.49 14.57 -1.53
C ALA A 86 25.66 15.50 -0.32
N GLY A 87 25.79 16.80 -0.56
CA GLY A 87 25.85 17.86 0.46
C GLY A 87 24.51 18.51 0.77
N ASP A 88 23.48 18.29 -0.06
CA ASP A 88 22.15 18.88 0.12
C ASP A 88 21.53 18.44 1.46
N PRO A 89 21.14 19.37 2.35
CA PRO A 89 20.58 19.03 3.66
C PRO A 89 19.29 18.21 3.58
N LEU A 90 18.39 18.52 2.65
CA LEU A 90 17.13 17.79 2.49
C LEU A 90 17.40 16.37 1.98
N PHE A 91 18.32 16.21 1.03
CA PHE A 91 18.71 14.88 0.55
C PHE A 91 19.32 14.04 1.67
N ARG A 92 20.17 14.64 2.51
CA ARG A 92 20.75 13.96 3.68
C ARG A 92 19.68 13.60 4.72
N GLU A 93 18.69 14.45 4.96
CA GLU A 93 17.57 14.17 5.86
C GLU A 93 16.76 12.97 5.34
N ALA A 94 16.38 12.97 4.07
CA ALA A 94 15.63 11.88 3.44
C ALA A 94 16.39 10.54 3.49
N ILE A 95 17.69 10.56 3.24
CA ILE A 95 18.56 9.38 3.38
C ILE A 95 18.67 8.92 4.83
N THR A 96 18.70 9.84 5.80
CA THR A 96 18.77 9.50 7.23
C THR A 96 17.52 8.75 7.67
N TRP A 97 16.34 9.21 7.24
CA TRP A 97 15.08 8.50 7.45
C TRP A 97 15.03 7.14 6.76
N GLN A 98 15.40 7.07 5.49
CA GLN A 98 15.16 5.88 4.68
C GLN A 98 16.24 4.79 4.81
N ASN A 99 17.52 5.19 4.89
CA ASN A 99 18.66 4.29 4.96
C ASN A 99 19.95 4.98 5.48
N PRO A 100 20.10 5.12 6.81
CA PRO A 100 21.22 5.87 7.40
C PRO A 100 22.60 5.25 7.13
N VAL A 101 22.68 3.96 6.77
CA VAL A 101 23.93 3.30 6.36
C VAL A 101 24.53 3.96 5.10
N LEU A 102 23.71 4.57 4.26
CA LEU A 102 24.17 5.21 3.03
C LEU A 102 24.84 6.57 3.25
N LEU A 103 24.74 7.16 4.44
CA LEU A 103 25.42 8.42 4.78
C LEU A 103 26.93 8.32 4.56
N ALA A 104 27.54 7.16 4.85
CA ALA A 104 28.96 6.91 4.57
C ALA A 104 29.33 7.01 3.07
N SER A 105 28.37 6.78 2.17
CA SER A 105 28.57 7.00 0.73
C SER A 105 28.54 8.48 0.37
N LEU A 106 27.65 9.27 0.99
CA LEU A 106 27.55 10.72 0.81
C LEU A 106 28.80 11.40 1.37
N ASP A 107 29.16 11.11 2.62
CA ASP A 107 30.35 11.67 3.28
C ASP A 107 31.62 11.30 2.52
N GLY A 108 31.69 10.06 2.05
CA GLY A 108 32.79 9.60 1.22
C GLY A 108 32.89 10.27 -0.14
N LEU A 109 31.78 10.73 -0.72
CA LEU A 109 31.77 11.51 -1.96
C LEU A 109 32.18 12.96 -1.68
N ARG A 110 31.67 13.56 -0.59
CA ARG A 110 32.06 14.90 -0.14
C ARG A 110 33.54 15.00 0.22
N ALA A 111 34.11 13.96 0.84
CA ALA A 111 35.54 13.90 1.16
C ALA A 111 36.43 13.76 -0.08
N ALA A 112 35.93 13.19 -1.18
CA ALA A 112 36.70 13.05 -2.41
C ALA A 112 36.88 14.38 -3.16
N GLY A 113 35.93 15.31 -3.00
CA GLY A 113 35.90 16.60 -3.69
C GLY A 113 35.14 16.56 -5.02
N PRO A 114 34.77 17.73 -5.57
CA PRO A 114 33.97 17.84 -6.80
C PRO A 114 34.73 17.37 -8.06
N ASP A 115 36.06 17.56 -8.08
CA ASP A 115 36.93 17.25 -9.22
C ASP A 115 37.57 15.85 -9.14
N ALA A 116 37.14 15.03 -8.18
CA ALA A 116 37.73 13.71 -7.96
C ALA A 116 37.61 12.85 -9.22
N ARG A 117 38.74 12.33 -9.72
CA ARG A 117 38.69 11.34 -10.80
C ARG A 117 37.87 10.14 -10.34
N PRO A 118 36.83 9.74 -11.09
CA PRO A 118 35.86 8.76 -10.62
C PRO A 118 36.47 7.36 -10.73
N ASP A 119 37.26 6.95 -9.73
CA ASP A 119 37.77 5.59 -9.57
C ASP A 119 36.62 4.60 -9.28
N ARG A 120 36.92 3.31 -9.09
CA ARG A 120 35.88 2.29 -8.84
C ARG A 120 35.03 2.61 -7.60
N LYS A 121 35.65 3.14 -6.54
CA LYS A 121 35.00 3.44 -5.27
C LYS A 121 34.09 4.66 -5.39
N THR A 122 34.58 5.72 -6.01
CA THR A 122 33.85 6.97 -6.26
C THR A 122 32.64 6.73 -7.16
N ARG A 123 32.80 5.96 -8.24
CA ARG A 123 31.67 5.59 -9.12
C ARG A 123 30.58 4.79 -8.39
N ARG A 124 30.95 3.93 -7.44
CA ARG A 124 29.98 3.20 -6.61
C ARG A 124 29.17 4.15 -5.74
N ARG A 125 29.83 5.16 -5.13
CA ARG A 125 29.16 6.18 -4.31
C ARG A 125 28.25 7.08 -5.16
N GLN A 126 28.74 7.53 -6.32
CA GLN A 126 27.96 8.28 -7.31
C GLN A 126 26.70 7.52 -7.74
N ALA A 127 26.81 6.22 -8.04
CA ALA A 127 25.64 5.41 -8.42
C ALA A 127 24.59 5.30 -7.30
N VAL A 128 25.02 5.27 -6.02
CA VAL A 128 24.10 5.30 -4.87
C VAL A 128 23.37 6.64 -4.81
N VAL A 129 24.09 7.77 -4.86
CA VAL A 129 23.50 9.12 -4.82
C VAL A 129 22.54 9.32 -5.99
N ALA A 130 22.96 8.97 -7.21
CA ALA A 130 22.15 9.11 -8.41
C ALA A 130 20.81 8.36 -8.32
N ARG A 131 20.82 7.12 -7.81
CA ARG A 131 19.61 6.30 -7.68
C ARG A 131 18.61 6.88 -6.68
N TYR A 132 19.09 7.35 -5.52
CA TYR A 132 18.20 7.94 -4.52
C TYR A 132 17.70 9.31 -4.93
N TRP A 133 18.56 10.14 -5.54
CA TRP A 133 18.15 11.44 -6.09
C TRP A 133 17.04 11.28 -7.13
N GLN A 134 17.25 10.40 -8.11
CA GLN A 134 16.25 10.06 -9.11
C GLN A 134 14.96 9.55 -8.45
N ARG A 135 15.06 8.68 -7.45
CA ARG A 135 13.88 8.15 -6.75
C ARG A 135 13.04 9.27 -6.14
N TYR A 136 13.68 10.17 -5.39
CA TYR A 136 12.99 11.24 -4.71
C TYR A 136 12.40 12.30 -5.65
N CYS A 137 12.93 12.44 -6.87
CA CYS A 137 12.41 13.37 -7.88
C CYS A 137 11.35 12.76 -8.81
N ALA A 138 11.28 11.43 -8.96
CA ALA A 138 10.38 10.76 -9.92
C ALA A 138 9.28 9.90 -9.31
N LYS A 139 9.44 9.40 -8.08
CA LYS A 139 8.50 8.44 -7.49
C LYS A 139 7.63 9.09 -6.42
N ASN A 140 6.32 9.02 -6.61
CA ASN A 140 5.30 9.45 -5.64
C ASN A 140 5.15 8.44 -4.49
N ASP A 141 6.27 7.98 -3.93
CA ASP A 141 6.27 7.12 -2.74
C ASP A 141 5.73 7.94 -1.58
N THR A 142 4.50 7.68 -1.15
CA THR A 142 3.95 8.37 0.01
C THR A 142 4.71 7.93 1.25
N ILE A 143 5.60 8.77 1.79
CA ILE A 143 6.31 8.61 3.08
C ILE A 143 7.19 9.85 3.33
N GLY A 144 7.16 10.38 4.56
CA GLY A 144 7.93 11.54 5.00
C GLY A 144 7.71 12.79 4.16
N PHE A 145 8.52 13.82 4.41
CA PHE A 145 8.47 15.07 3.63
C PHE A 145 8.89 14.90 2.16
N PHE A 146 9.57 13.80 1.82
CA PHE A 146 10.00 13.46 0.46
C PHE A 146 8.93 12.73 -0.36
N GLY A 147 7.76 12.52 0.25
CA GLY A 147 6.55 12.02 -0.40
C GLY A 147 5.28 12.40 0.37
N PRO A 148 4.96 13.70 0.52
CA PRO A 148 3.88 14.16 1.38
C PRO A 148 2.50 13.91 0.76
N VAL A 149 1.49 13.83 1.63
CA VAL A 149 0.06 13.67 1.27
C VAL A 149 -0.61 15.02 1.15
N CYS A 150 -1.38 15.24 0.08
CA CYS A 150 -2.21 16.42 -0.10
C CYS A 150 -3.67 15.99 -0.29
N TRP A 151 -4.55 16.30 0.65
CA TRP A 151 -5.99 16.14 0.40
C TRP A 151 -6.47 17.24 -0.55
N VAL A 152 -7.28 16.86 -1.55
CA VAL A 152 -7.79 17.78 -2.57
C VAL A 152 -9.31 17.77 -2.59
N ARG A 153 -9.90 18.86 -3.10
CA ARG A 153 -11.36 19.00 -3.20
C ARG A 153 -11.82 18.97 -4.66
N LEU A 154 -12.92 18.27 -4.93
CA LEU A 154 -13.68 18.40 -6.18
C LEU A 154 -14.84 19.35 -5.96
N THR A 155 -14.88 20.39 -6.78
CA THR A 155 -15.79 21.54 -6.67
C THR A 155 -16.68 21.62 -7.90
N ASP A 156 -17.80 22.34 -7.78
CA ASP A 156 -18.68 22.62 -8.92
C ASP A 156 -18.27 23.90 -9.68
N ASP A 157 -17.11 24.47 -9.32
CA ASP A 157 -16.58 25.70 -9.89
C ASP A 157 -16.22 25.51 -11.38
N ASP A 158 -16.27 26.59 -12.15
CA ASP A 158 -15.93 26.61 -13.58
C ASP A 158 -14.41 26.64 -13.84
N ALA A 159 -13.58 26.75 -12.80
CA ALA A 159 -12.12 26.66 -12.94
C ALA A 159 -11.68 25.19 -13.05
N VAL A 160 -10.81 24.85 -14.02
CA VAL A 160 -10.27 23.48 -14.15
C VAL A 160 -9.54 23.05 -12.87
N VAL A 161 -8.70 23.94 -12.35
CA VAL A 161 -7.88 23.73 -11.15
C VAL A 161 -7.69 25.06 -10.41
N THR A 162 -7.63 25.01 -9.09
CA THR A 162 -7.14 26.11 -8.25
C THR A 162 -6.07 25.57 -7.32
N ALA A 163 -4.88 26.16 -7.33
CA ALA A 163 -3.77 25.78 -6.46
C ALA A 163 -3.24 27.00 -5.72
N ARG A 164 -3.01 26.86 -4.41
CA ARG A 164 -2.37 27.86 -3.56
C ARG A 164 -1.28 27.18 -2.73
N PRO A 165 -0.01 27.23 -3.16
CA PRO A 165 1.08 26.73 -2.34
C PRO A 165 1.22 27.61 -1.10
N GLY A 166 1.41 27.00 0.06
CA GLY A 166 1.81 27.74 1.25
C GLY A 166 3.31 28.04 1.26
N PRO A 167 3.84 28.64 2.34
CA PRO A 167 5.23 29.10 2.41
C PRO A 167 6.27 27.97 2.44
N GLY A 168 5.87 26.73 2.78
CA GLY A 168 6.75 25.57 2.85
C GLY A 168 6.43 24.50 1.81
N LEU A 169 7.13 23.36 1.90
CA LEU A 169 6.75 22.15 1.17
C LEU A 169 5.69 21.35 1.93
N VAL A 170 5.75 21.37 3.26
CA VAL A 170 4.90 20.59 4.16
C VAL A 170 4.33 21.45 5.27
N THR A 171 3.05 21.26 5.60
CA THR A 171 2.34 21.95 6.70
C THR A 171 2.45 21.23 8.03
N GLY A 172 2.72 19.93 8.00
CA GLY A 172 2.79 19.11 9.19
C GLY A 172 3.59 17.84 8.98
N ARG A 173 4.26 17.40 10.04
CA ARG A 173 5.06 16.18 10.12
C ARG A 173 4.61 15.41 11.35
N GLN A 174 4.45 14.10 11.22
CA GLN A 174 4.07 13.22 12.31
C GLN A 174 4.99 12.01 12.33
N VAL A 175 5.64 11.77 13.48
CA VAL A 175 6.49 10.60 13.70
C VAL A 175 5.73 9.57 14.51
N TYR A 176 5.55 8.39 13.93
CA TYR A 176 4.91 7.24 14.58
C TYR A 176 5.95 6.19 14.95
N LEU A 177 5.77 5.51 16.09
CA LEU A 177 6.46 4.24 16.32
C LEU A 177 5.89 3.21 15.37
N GLU A 178 6.76 2.35 14.83
CA GLU A 178 6.32 1.17 14.11
C GLU A 178 5.56 0.25 15.07
N TRP A 179 4.48 -0.38 14.57
CA TRP A 179 3.65 -1.28 15.38
C TRP A 179 4.46 -2.36 16.08
N TRP A 180 5.48 -2.90 15.43
CA TRP A 180 6.29 -3.97 16.02
C TRP A 180 7.15 -3.51 17.19
N ALA A 181 7.54 -2.24 17.22
CA ALA A 181 8.25 -1.67 18.37
C ALA A 181 7.30 -1.55 19.56
N LEU A 182 6.05 -1.14 19.30
CA LEU A 182 4.99 -1.10 20.31
C LEU A 182 4.64 -2.51 20.81
N ALA A 183 4.50 -3.48 19.90
CA ALA A 183 4.22 -4.87 20.21
C ALA A 183 5.35 -5.49 21.05
N ALA A 184 6.61 -5.29 20.67
CA ALA A 184 7.76 -5.77 21.44
C ALA A 184 7.80 -5.19 22.86
N PHE A 185 7.44 -3.90 23.02
CA PHE A 185 7.30 -3.30 24.34
C PHE A 185 6.14 -3.92 25.15
N ALA A 186 4.96 -4.11 24.53
CA ALA A 186 3.82 -4.76 25.17
C ALA A 186 4.11 -6.21 25.58
N ASP A 187 4.80 -6.97 24.72
CA ASP A 187 5.23 -8.35 24.98
C ASP A 187 6.25 -8.40 26.12
N ARG A 188 7.15 -7.43 26.20
CA ARG A 188 8.09 -7.27 27.32
C ARG A 188 7.35 -7.03 28.64
N LEU A 189 6.31 -6.19 28.66
CA LEU A 189 5.46 -6.04 29.84
C LEU A 189 4.78 -7.36 30.19
N ALA A 190 4.26 -8.07 29.20
CA ALA A 190 3.64 -9.38 29.42
C ALA A 190 4.63 -10.43 29.95
N ALA A 191 5.91 -10.35 29.61
CA ALA A 191 6.93 -11.28 30.10
C ALA A 191 7.42 -10.98 31.54
N ASP A 192 7.21 -9.77 32.06
CA ASP A 192 7.67 -9.39 33.40
C ASP A 192 6.66 -9.78 34.49
N PRO A 193 7.07 -10.56 35.52
CA PRO A 193 6.24 -10.86 36.68
C PRO A 193 5.66 -9.62 37.40
N LEU A 194 6.29 -8.45 37.31
CA LEU A 194 5.78 -7.20 37.89
C LEU A 194 4.48 -6.75 37.22
N PHE A 195 4.42 -6.78 35.90
CA PHE A 195 3.26 -6.27 35.13
C PHE A 195 2.25 -7.38 34.82
N ARG A 196 2.74 -8.58 34.47
CA ARG A 196 1.97 -9.69 33.91
C ARG A 196 0.65 -10.01 34.66
N PRO A 197 0.60 -10.07 36.01
CA PRO A 197 -0.64 -10.37 36.72
C PRO A 197 -1.76 -9.33 36.51
N TYR A 198 -1.40 -8.09 36.15
CA TYR A 198 -2.35 -7.00 35.98
C TYR A 198 -2.74 -6.76 34.52
N LEU A 199 -2.08 -7.45 33.59
CA LEU A 199 -2.39 -7.36 32.17
C LEU A 199 -3.59 -8.25 31.79
N PRO A 200 -4.30 -7.89 30.71
CA PRO A 200 -5.48 -8.64 30.32
C PRO A 200 -5.14 -10.01 29.73
N VAL A 201 -6.05 -10.96 29.96
CA VAL A 201 -6.13 -12.26 29.29
C VAL A 201 -7.41 -12.34 28.49
N ALA A 202 -7.34 -12.92 27.30
CA ALA A 202 -8.48 -13.08 26.40
C ALA A 202 -8.36 -14.37 25.57
N LEU A 203 -9.49 -14.91 25.11
CA LEU A 203 -9.52 -16.02 24.18
C LEU A 203 -8.98 -15.58 22.81
N GLN A 204 -8.20 -16.42 22.13
CA GLN A 204 -7.74 -16.12 20.77
C GLN A 204 -8.94 -15.92 19.82
N PRO A 205 -8.85 -15.00 18.84
CA PRO A 205 -10.05 -14.47 18.17
C PRO A 205 -10.73 -15.45 17.22
N HIS A 206 -10.05 -16.54 16.87
CA HIS A 206 -10.56 -17.59 15.99
C HIS A 206 -11.13 -18.80 16.73
N LEU A 207 -11.16 -18.75 18.06
CA LEU A 207 -11.61 -19.85 18.91
C LEU A 207 -12.95 -19.50 19.56
N SER A 208 -13.73 -20.53 19.86
CA SER A 208 -14.98 -20.42 20.63
C SER A 208 -15.08 -21.55 21.64
N VAL A 209 -15.80 -21.30 22.73
CA VAL A 209 -16.09 -22.29 23.77
C VAL A 209 -17.61 -22.43 23.90
N HIS A 210 -18.10 -23.64 23.69
CA HIS A 210 -19.49 -24.01 23.96
C HIS A 210 -19.60 -25.51 24.23
N ASP A 211 -20.64 -25.91 24.96
CA ASP A 211 -20.90 -27.30 25.38
C ASP A 211 -19.73 -27.95 26.15
N GLY A 212 -19.01 -27.15 26.93
CA GLY A 212 -17.82 -27.61 27.67
C GLY A 212 -16.65 -28.02 26.77
N LYS A 213 -16.63 -27.58 25.52
CA LYS A 213 -15.59 -27.89 24.54
C LYS A 213 -14.98 -26.62 23.96
N LEU A 214 -13.69 -26.71 23.66
CA LEU A 214 -12.96 -25.72 22.89
C LEU A 214 -12.96 -26.11 21.43
N HIS A 215 -13.48 -25.23 20.59
CA HIS A 215 -13.57 -25.40 19.15
C HIS A 215 -12.37 -24.72 18.49
N ARG A 216 -11.77 -25.42 17.54
CA ARG A 216 -10.62 -24.94 16.76
C ARG A 216 -10.89 -25.19 15.28
N PRO A 217 -10.40 -24.33 14.38
CA PRO A 217 -10.54 -24.59 12.94
C PRO A 217 -9.92 -25.94 12.56
N VAL A 218 -10.59 -26.70 11.68
CA VAL A 218 -10.04 -27.92 11.04
C VAL A 218 -9.68 -29.03 12.02
N THR A 219 -10.10 -28.94 13.29
CA THR A 219 -9.76 -29.91 14.33
C THR A 219 -11.03 -30.26 15.13
N PRO A 220 -11.23 -31.54 15.49
CA PRO A 220 -12.34 -31.92 16.35
C PRO A 220 -12.36 -31.13 17.68
N PRO A 221 -13.56 -30.74 18.17
CA PRO A 221 -13.67 -30.00 19.43
C PRO A 221 -13.07 -30.77 20.61
N ALA A 222 -12.26 -30.10 21.42
CA ALA A 222 -11.58 -30.71 22.55
C ALA A 222 -12.36 -30.50 23.85
N ALA A 223 -12.60 -31.56 24.62
CA ALA A 223 -13.23 -31.44 25.93
C ALA A 223 -12.36 -30.61 26.89
N LEU A 224 -12.98 -29.67 27.58
CA LEU A 224 -12.34 -28.89 28.63
C LEU A 224 -12.45 -29.62 29.96
N SER A 225 -11.38 -29.60 30.75
CA SER A 225 -11.47 -29.96 32.16
C SER A 225 -12.41 -29.00 32.89
N PRO A 226 -13.01 -29.39 34.03
CA PRO A 226 -13.87 -28.49 34.80
C PRO A 226 -13.19 -27.18 35.22
N ALA A 227 -11.87 -27.21 35.44
CA ALA A 227 -11.07 -26.02 35.75
C ALA A 227 -10.96 -25.08 34.55
N GLU A 228 -10.67 -25.61 33.36
CA GLU A 228 -10.58 -24.81 32.13
C GLU A 228 -11.93 -24.26 31.72
N ALA A 229 -13.01 -25.06 31.81
CA ALA A 229 -14.35 -24.61 31.50
C ALA A 229 -14.80 -23.47 32.42
N ALA A 230 -14.51 -23.57 33.72
CA ALA A 230 -14.80 -22.49 34.67
C ALA A 230 -14.01 -21.21 34.36
N LEU A 231 -12.70 -21.33 34.10
CA LEU A 231 -11.87 -20.16 33.77
C LEU A 231 -12.31 -19.50 32.46
N LEU A 232 -12.48 -20.28 31.39
CA LEU A 232 -12.85 -19.75 30.07
C LEU A 232 -14.29 -19.21 30.07
N GLY A 233 -15.18 -19.75 30.90
CA GLY A 233 -16.55 -19.24 31.08
C GLY A 233 -16.62 -17.84 31.70
N LEU A 234 -15.57 -17.38 32.38
CA LEU A 234 -15.46 -16.03 32.92
C LEU A 234 -14.95 -14.99 31.89
N LEU A 235 -14.59 -15.43 30.68
CA LEU A 235 -14.03 -14.61 29.61
C LEU A 235 -15.07 -14.30 28.52
N ALA A 236 -15.88 -13.26 28.74
CA ALA A 236 -16.68 -12.63 27.67
C ALA A 236 -15.86 -11.63 26.83
N GLY A 237 -14.66 -11.27 27.31
CA GLY A 237 -13.73 -10.33 26.71
C GLY A 237 -12.45 -10.24 27.54
N PRO A 238 -11.53 -9.32 27.20
CA PRO A 238 -10.26 -9.19 27.90
C PRO A 238 -10.45 -8.82 29.38
N ARG A 239 -9.75 -9.51 30.28
CA ARG A 239 -9.82 -9.26 31.73
C ARG A 239 -8.45 -9.31 32.39
N PRO A 240 -8.12 -8.43 33.36
CA PRO A 240 -6.86 -8.54 34.13
C PRO A 240 -6.71 -9.93 34.76
N ALA A 241 -5.55 -10.56 34.60
CA ALA A 241 -5.31 -11.94 35.04
C ALA A 241 -5.57 -12.15 36.54
N ALA A 242 -5.08 -11.25 37.39
CA ALA A 242 -5.29 -11.31 38.83
C ALA A 242 -6.78 -11.21 39.22
N ALA A 243 -7.53 -10.31 38.58
CA ALA A 243 -8.97 -10.18 38.84
C ALA A 243 -9.74 -11.43 38.40
N LEU A 244 -9.37 -12.02 37.25
CA LEU A 244 -9.96 -13.27 36.77
C LEU A 244 -9.67 -14.44 37.72
N VAL A 245 -8.42 -14.59 38.16
CA VAL A 245 -8.01 -15.66 39.09
C VAL A 245 -8.68 -15.49 40.45
N ALA A 246 -8.79 -14.28 40.97
CA ALA A 246 -9.46 -14.00 42.24
C ALA A 246 -10.95 -14.40 42.19
N GLU A 247 -11.65 -14.08 41.10
CA GLU A 247 -13.05 -14.47 40.90
C GLU A 247 -13.21 -15.99 40.76
N LEU A 248 -12.32 -16.63 39.98
CA LEU A 248 -12.31 -18.08 39.82
C LEU A 248 -12.12 -18.81 41.17
N VAL A 249 -11.22 -18.32 42.02
CA VAL A 249 -10.96 -18.92 43.35
C VAL A 249 -12.11 -18.65 44.33
N ALA A 250 -12.79 -17.51 44.22
CA ALA A 250 -13.91 -17.15 45.08
C ALA A 250 -15.13 -18.07 44.88
N ASP A 251 -15.33 -18.57 43.65
CA ASP A 251 -16.39 -19.52 43.36
C ASP A 251 -16.06 -20.94 43.89
N ARG A 252 -16.83 -21.38 44.88
CA ARG A 252 -16.67 -22.73 45.47
C ARG A 252 -17.18 -23.85 44.55
N GLY A 253 -17.88 -23.53 43.45
CA GLY A 253 -18.45 -24.48 42.51
C GLY A 253 -17.44 -25.12 41.55
N ASN A 254 -16.33 -24.45 41.23
CA ASN A 254 -15.29 -24.98 40.33
C ASN A 254 -14.15 -25.68 41.11
N PRO A 255 -13.18 -26.38 40.49
CA PRO A 255 -12.14 -27.11 41.22
C PRO A 255 -10.90 -26.29 41.63
N VAL A 256 -10.76 -25.03 41.21
CA VAL A 256 -9.59 -24.19 41.51
C VAL A 256 -9.76 -23.54 42.89
N ARG A 257 -8.73 -23.66 43.75
CA ARG A 257 -8.80 -23.24 45.17
C ARG A 257 -7.71 -22.29 45.62
N ARG A 258 -6.62 -22.17 44.85
CA ARG A 258 -5.49 -21.31 45.15
C ARG A 258 -5.18 -20.45 43.93
N GLU A 259 -4.79 -19.21 44.15
CA GLU A 259 -4.43 -18.29 43.07
C GLU A 259 -3.29 -18.85 42.21
N ALA A 260 -2.29 -19.48 42.83
CA ALA A 260 -1.19 -20.13 42.12
C ALA A 260 -1.66 -21.19 41.11
N ASP A 261 -2.69 -21.98 41.45
CA ASP A 261 -3.26 -22.98 40.55
C ASP A 261 -4.01 -22.30 39.38
N GLY A 262 -4.65 -21.16 39.64
CA GLY A 262 -5.30 -20.33 38.62
C GLY A 262 -4.31 -19.69 37.64
N PHE A 263 -3.21 -19.11 38.13
CA PHE A 263 -2.15 -18.56 37.28
C PHE A 263 -1.46 -19.65 36.45
N MET A 264 -1.15 -20.82 37.04
CA MET A 264 -0.62 -21.97 36.29
C MET A 264 -1.60 -22.45 35.20
N LEU A 265 -2.91 -22.33 35.42
CA LEU A 265 -3.90 -22.64 34.39
C LEU A 265 -3.86 -21.63 33.23
N LEU A 266 -3.74 -20.33 33.52
CA LEU A 266 -3.57 -19.29 32.51
C LEU A 266 -2.29 -19.49 31.69
N GLU A 267 -1.17 -19.81 32.34
CA GLU A 267 0.11 -20.09 31.66
C GLU A 267 -0.04 -21.24 30.67
N ARG A 268 -0.55 -22.39 31.12
CA ARG A 268 -0.74 -23.57 30.25
C ARG A 268 -1.68 -23.29 29.08
N LEU A 269 -2.75 -22.53 29.30
CA LEU A 269 -3.68 -22.16 28.22
C LEU A 269 -3.05 -21.17 27.23
N THR A 270 -2.18 -20.28 27.69
CA THR A 270 -1.41 -19.35 26.84
C THR A 270 -0.37 -20.12 26.02
N GLU A 271 0.40 -21.02 26.63
CA GLU A 271 1.37 -21.88 25.95
C GLU A 271 0.75 -22.77 24.87
N ARG A 272 -0.50 -23.21 25.08
CA ARG A 272 -1.29 -23.97 24.11
C ARG A 272 -1.91 -23.11 23.01
N GLY A 273 -1.66 -21.81 23.00
CA GLY A 273 -2.23 -20.87 22.04
C GLY A 273 -3.75 -20.73 22.16
N VAL A 274 -4.34 -20.99 23.33
CA VAL A 274 -5.78 -20.78 23.58
C VAL A 274 -6.04 -19.35 24.02
N LEU A 275 -5.17 -18.81 24.88
CA LEU A 275 -5.27 -17.46 25.40
C LEU A 275 -4.20 -16.55 24.81
N ARG A 276 -4.51 -15.26 24.75
CA ARG A 276 -3.56 -14.16 24.68
C ARG A 276 -3.46 -13.53 26.06
N TRP A 277 -2.23 -13.25 26.51
CA TRP A 277 -1.96 -12.61 27.81
C TRP A 277 -1.03 -11.42 27.60
N GLY A 278 -1.58 -10.21 27.72
CA GLY A 278 -0.87 -8.97 27.43
C GLY A 278 -1.80 -7.92 26.84
N ILE A 279 -1.29 -6.70 26.65
CA ILE A 279 -2.03 -5.61 26.01
C ILE A 279 -2.11 -5.92 24.51
N ASP A 280 -3.30 -6.26 24.00
CA ASP A 280 -3.49 -6.59 22.59
C ASP A 280 -3.58 -5.34 21.72
N LEU A 281 -2.66 -5.19 20.76
CA LEU A 281 -2.51 -3.97 19.95
C LEU A 281 -3.09 -4.15 18.55
N PRO A 282 -4.02 -3.31 18.08
CA PRO A 282 -4.49 -3.37 16.70
C PRO A 282 -3.35 -3.11 15.70
N LEU A 283 -3.32 -3.84 14.59
CA LEU A 283 -2.31 -3.71 13.53
C LEU A 283 -2.58 -2.48 12.64
N ASN A 284 -2.66 -1.30 13.24
CA ASN A 284 -2.84 -0.01 12.55
C ASN A 284 -2.26 1.16 13.38
N LEU A 285 -2.42 2.39 12.92
CA LEU A 285 -1.88 3.58 13.60
C LEU A 285 -2.55 3.89 14.97
N THR A 286 -3.62 3.19 15.37
CA THR A 286 -4.21 3.35 16.72
C THR A 286 -3.56 2.45 17.79
N ALA A 287 -2.53 1.68 17.43
CA ALA A 287 -1.79 0.84 18.36
C ALA A 287 -1.17 1.59 19.55
N GLU A 288 -0.57 2.76 19.32
CA GLU A 288 0.01 3.56 20.41
C GLU A 288 -1.08 4.07 21.39
N PRO A 289 -2.19 4.67 20.93
CA PRO A 289 -3.34 4.94 21.79
C PRO A 289 -3.84 3.71 22.56
N ALA A 290 -3.94 2.54 21.92
CA ALA A 290 -4.37 1.30 22.56
C ALA A 290 -3.38 0.83 23.65
N LEU A 291 -2.08 0.95 23.40
CA LEU A 291 -1.04 0.64 24.38
C LEU A 291 -1.16 1.54 25.62
N ARG A 292 -1.31 2.86 25.41
CA ARG A 292 -1.50 3.82 26.51
C ARG A 292 -2.76 3.52 27.32
N ALA A 293 -3.88 3.25 26.65
CA ALA A 293 -5.12 2.87 27.31
C ALA A 293 -4.97 1.56 28.12
N GLY A 294 -4.24 0.58 27.57
CA GLY A 294 -3.92 -0.68 28.26
C GLY A 294 -3.06 -0.47 29.51
N ILE A 295 -2.04 0.40 29.45
CA ILE A 295 -1.23 0.80 30.60
C ILE A 295 -2.10 1.52 31.65
N ASP A 296 -2.94 2.46 31.22
CA ASP A 296 -3.81 3.23 32.11
C ASP A 296 -4.86 2.37 32.82
N ALA A 297 -5.28 1.26 32.18
CA ALA A 297 -6.21 0.29 32.73
C ALA A 297 -5.60 -0.63 33.81
N ILE A 298 -4.27 -0.61 34.02
CA ILE A 298 -3.63 -1.36 35.10
C ILE A 298 -4.17 -0.85 36.44
N ALA A 299 -4.83 -1.74 37.19
CA ALA A 299 -5.51 -1.39 38.43
C ALA A 299 -4.53 -0.99 39.56
N GLU A 300 -3.41 -1.70 39.67
CA GLU A 300 -2.39 -1.46 40.71
C GLU A 300 -1.60 -0.17 40.42
N PRO A 301 -1.75 0.88 41.25
CA PRO A 301 -1.18 2.20 40.94
C PRO A 301 0.34 2.19 40.78
N SER A 302 1.05 1.45 41.62
CA SER A 302 2.52 1.39 41.57
C SER A 302 3.04 0.78 40.25
N VAL A 303 2.38 -0.28 39.80
CA VAL A 303 2.68 -0.98 38.53
C VAL A 303 2.30 -0.12 37.33
N ARG A 304 1.16 0.57 37.38
CA ARG A 304 0.74 1.50 36.32
C ARG A 304 1.75 2.64 36.13
N GLU A 305 2.19 3.28 37.22
CA GLU A 305 3.17 4.38 37.12
C GLU A 305 4.52 3.89 36.61
N ALA A 306 4.97 2.69 37.00
CA ALA A 306 6.19 2.09 36.46
C ALA A 306 6.09 1.86 34.94
N ALA A 307 4.97 1.29 34.46
CA ALA A 307 4.76 1.09 33.02
C ALA A 307 4.67 2.42 32.24
N ARG A 308 4.04 3.45 32.83
CA ARG A 308 3.98 4.81 32.27
C ARG A 308 5.36 5.43 32.16
N GLU A 309 6.19 5.28 33.19
CA GLU A 309 7.57 5.78 33.19
C GLU A 309 8.41 5.08 32.11
N GLU A 310 8.38 3.75 32.05
CA GLU A 310 9.09 2.98 31.02
C GLU A 310 8.68 3.40 29.61
N PHE A 311 7.37 3.46 29.32
CA PHE A 311 6.90 3.88 28.01
C PHE A 311 7.19 5.37 27.74
N GLY A 312 7.14 6.21 28.76
CA GLY A 312 7.48 7.64 28.67
C GLY A 312 8.92 7.89 28.23
N ARG A 313 9.86 7.00 28.59
CA ARG A 313 11.25 7.06 28.09
C ARG A 313 11.33 6.83 26.58
N LEU A 314 10.61 5.82 26.07
CA LEU A 314 10.54 5.53 24.63
C LEU A 314 9.87 6.67 23.87
N ASP A 315 8.78 7.21 24.43
CA ASP A 315 8.04 8.33 23.86
C ASP A 315 8.87 9.62 23.78
N ALA A 316 9.63 9.93 24.83
CA ALA A 316 10.54 11.06 24.86
C ALA A 316 11.66 10.93 23.81
N ALA A 317 12.23 9.73 23.63
CA ALA A 317 13.24 9.49 22.60
C ALA A 317 12.67 9.68 21.18
N ARG A 318 11.45 9.21 20.92
CA ARG A 318 10.73 9.49 19.66
C ARG A 318 10.44 10.98 19.48
N ALA A 319 10.07 11.70 20.55
CA ALA A 319 9.82 13.13 20.47
C ALA A 319 11.09 13.92 20.07
N GLU A 320 12.27 13.48 20.51
CA GLU A 320 13.55 14.04 20.05
C GLU A 320 13.80 13.78 18.56
N VAL A 321 13.44 12.60 18.04
CA VAL A 321 13.49 12.30 16.60
C VAL A 321 12.59 13.28 15.83
N ALA A 322 11.36 13.50 16.31
CA ALA A 322 10.43 14.45 15.70
C ALA A 322 10.94 15.90 15.75
N ALA A 323 11.57 16.31 16.86
CA ALA A 323 12.12 17.65 17.04
C ALA A 323 13.34 17.93 16.14
N ALA A 324 14.01 16.88 15.64
CA ALA A 324 15.18 16.99 14.77
C ALA A 324 14.83 17.21 13.29
N ALA A 325 13.56 17.38 12.94
CA ALA A 325 13.11 17.66 11.57
C ALA A 325 13.87 18.85 10.96
N GLY A 326 14.37 18.69 9.73
CA GLY A 326 15.19 19.70 9.05
C GLY A 326 16.68 19.70 9.40
N ASP A 327 17.13 18.92 10.40
CA ASP A 327 18.55 18.75 10.74
C ASP A 327 18.98 17.27 10.61
N PRO A 328 19.65 16.89 9.51
CA PRO A 328 20.10 15.51 9.29
C PRO A 328 21.04 14.96 10.37
N ALA A 329 21.86 15.81 10.98
CA ALA A 329 22.83 15.38 11.98
C ALA A 329 22.14 15.14 13.32
N ALA A 330 21.27 16.06 13.75
CA ALA A 330 20.43 15.88 14.93
C ALA A 330 19.51 14.66 14.77
N LEU A 331 18.90 14.47 13.59
CA LEU A 331 18.02 13.34 13.29
C LEU A 331 18.74 12.00 13.41
N ARG A 332 19.97 11.93 12.91
CA ARG A 332 20.80 10.72 13.05
C ARG A 332 21.10 10.42 14.52
N ALA A 333 21.45 11.43 15.31
CA ALA A 333 21.75 11.26 16.73
C ALA A 333 20.50 10.83 17.52
N ALA A 334 19.36 11.46 17.28
CA ALA A 334 18.10 11.13 17.92
C ALA A 334 17.63 9.70 17.59
N THR A 335 17.77 9.27 16.32
CA THR A 335 17.45 7.89 15.91
C THR A 335 18.34 6.86 16.64
N VAL A 336 19.63 7.14 16.81
CA VAL A 336 20.54 6.25 17.58
C VAL A 336 20.11 6.18 19.05
N ARG A 337 19.73 7.31 19.66
CA ARG A 337 19.24 7.32 21.03
C ARG A 337 17.92 6.55 21.18
N LEU A 338 17.01 6.66 20.21
CA LEU A 338 15.79 5.85 20.18
C LEU A 338 16.12 4.35 20.10
N ASP A 339 17.07 3.96 19.24
CA ASP A 339 17.56 2.58 19.14
C ASP A 339 18.09 2.08 20.50
N GLU A 340 18.91 2.87 21.18
CA GLU A 340 19.48 2.53 22.50
C GLU A 340 18.41 2.36 23.59
N VAL A 341 17.48 3.32 23.70
CA VAL A 341 16.39 3.26 24.70
C VAL A 341 15.48 2.06 24.46
N PHE A 342 15.16 1.76 23.20
CA PHE A 342 14.35 0.59 22.86
C PHE A 342 15.05 -0.72 23.24
N THR A 343 16.33 -0.87 22.91
CA THR A 343 17.09 -2.08 23.27
C THR A 343 17.25 -2.22 24.78
N GLU A 344 17.45 -1.13 25.52
CA GLU A 344 17.49 -1.17 26.99
C GLU A 344 16.17 -1.66 27.60
N LEU A 345 15.03 -1.15 27.12
CA LEU A 345 13.71 -1.48 27.66
C LEU A 345 13.24 -2.88 27.27
N THR A 346 13.52 -3.31 26.04
CA THR A 346 12.92 -4.53 25.46
C THR A 346 13.88 -5.71 25.36
N GLY A 347 15.20 -5.47 25.38
CA GLY A 347 16.21 -6.49 25.09
C GLY A 347 16.26 -6.95 23.62
N HIS A 348 15.46 -6.34 22.72
CA HIS A 348 15.39 -6.69 21.31
C HIS A 348 16.25 -5.79 20.41
N ASP A 349 16.59 -6.30 19.22
CA ASP A 349 17.25 -5.52 18.17
C ASP A 349 16.34 -4.40 17.65
N SER A 350 16.90 -3.20 17.45
CA SER A 350 16.17 -2.03 16.94
C SER A 350 15.86 -2.07 15.43
N ARG A 351 16.19 -3.19 14.75
CA ARG A 351 15.99 -3.36 13.31
C ARG A 351 15.53 -4.77 12.98
N ARG A 352 14.68 -4.89 11.96
CA ARG A 352 14.21 -6.19 11.44
C ARG A 352 14.12 -6.20 9.91
N ARG A 353 13.99 -7.41 9.34
CA ARG A 353 13.67 -7.64 7.91
C ARG A 353 14.61 -6.89 6.95
N ALA A 354 15.92 -7.08 7.16
CA ALA A 354 16.94 -6.37 6.41
C ALA A 354 16.86 -6.68 4.90
N GLY A 355 16.73 -5.64 4.07
CA GLY A 355 16.65 -5.76 2.61
C GLY A 355 15.23 -5.89 2.05
N GLU A 356 14.22 -6.09 2.90
CA GLU A 356 12.81 -6.15 2.47
C GLU A 356 12.21 -4.76 2.23
N THR A 357 11.33 -4.65 1.23
CA THR A 357 10.59 -3.41 0.91
C THR A 357 9.24 -3.43 1.62
N TYR A 358 8.78 -2.27 2.12
CA TYR A 358 7.52 -2.13 2.88
C TYR A 358 7.47 -2.95 4.18
N ALA A 359 8.59 -3.05 4.89
CA ALA A 359 8.74 -3.94 6.04
C ALA A 359 8.81 -3.25 7.43
N GLY A 360 8.74 -1.90 7.49
CA GLY A 360 8.89 -1.16 8.76
C GLY A 360 10.19 -1.52 9.48
N ARG A 361 11.35 -1.28 8.85
CA ARG A 361 12.65 -1.84 9.26
C ARG A 361 13.27 -1.15 10.48
N THR A 362 12.86 0.08 10.77
CA THR A 362 13.33 0.93 11.89
C THR A 362 12.25 1.03 12.95
N LEU A 363 12.54 1.67 14.09
CA LEU A 363 11.59 1.80 15.20
C LEU A 363 10.47 2.82 14.96
N CYS A 364 10.68 3.78 14.07
CA CYS A 364 9.71 4.81 13.73
C CYS A 364 9.77 5.18 12.24
N HIS A 365 8.72 5.88 11.79
CA HIS A 365 8.65 6.53 10.49
C HIS A 365 8.00 7.92 10.62
N GLU A 366 8.29 8.79 9.65
CA GLU A 366 7.64 10.09 9.48
C GLU A 366 6.61 10.01 8.34
N ASP A 367 5.44 10.59 8.56
CA ASP A 367 4.52 10.99 7.49
C ASP A 367 4.33 12.51 7.49
N SER A 368 4.03 13.08 6.33
CA SER A 368 3.94 14.54 6.15
C SER A 368 2.76 14.96 5.29
N MET A 369 2.21 16.13 5.59
CA MET A 369 1.16 16.78 4.81
C MET A 369 1.76 17.85 3.91
N ARG A 370 1.37 17.88 2.63
CA ARG A 370 1.80 18.88 1.66
C ARG A 370 1.23 20.24 2.03
N ASP A 371 2.05 21.27 1.92
CA ASP A 371 1.63 22.67 2.07
C ASP A 371 1.04 23.20 0.76
N LEU A 372 -0.14 22.71 0.42
CA LEU A 372 -0.83 23.05 -0.82
C LEU A 372 -2.35 22.95 -0.64
N GLU A 373 -3.05 24.06 -0.85
CA GLU A 373 -4.50 24.01 -1.08
C GLU A 373 -4.75 23.74 -2.56
N LEU A 374 -5.46 22.65 -2.86
CA LEU A 374 -5.74 22.24 -4.23
C LEU A 374 -7.20 21.83 -4.40
N SER A 375 -7.84 22.37 -5.43
CA SER A 375 -9.16 21.94 -5.89
C SER A 375 -9.23 21.79 -7.39
N PHE A 376 -10.10 20.89 -7.83
CA PHE A 376 -10.44 20.69 -9.24
C PHE A 376 -11.92 20.99 -9.45
N GLY A 377 -12.26 21.73 -10.51
CA GLY A 377 -13.64 22.07 -10.82
C GLY A 377 -14.30 21.11 -11.80
N ARG A 378 -15.56 21.43 -12.12
CA ARG A 378 -16.39 20.63 -13.02
C ARG A 378 -15.76 20.37 -14.41
N PRO A 379 -15.01 21.31 -15.04
CA PRO A 379 -14.47 21.07 -16.37
C PRO A 379 -13.51 19.88 -16.46
N LEU A 380 -12.66 19.65 -15.44
CA LEU A 380 -11.76 18.50 -15.43
C LEU A 380 -12.55 17.18 -15.40
N LEU A 381 -13.56 17.11 -14.53
CA LEU A 381 -14.41 15.92 -14.43
C LEU A 381 -15.22 15.68 -15.70
N ALA A 382 -15.75 16.75 -16.31
CA ALA A 382 -16.52 16.65 -17.55
C ALA A 382 -15.67 16.14 -18.72
N GLU A 383 -14.40 16.58 -18.82
CA GLU A 383 -13.48 16.13 -19.85
C GLU A 383 -13.11 14.65 -19.71
N LEU A 384 -12.95 14.17 -18.47
CA LEU A 384 -12.55 12.78 -18.19
C LEU A 384 -13.72 11.80 -18.13
N ALA A 385 -14.94 12.29 -17.88
CA ALA A 385 -16.12 11.47 -17.61
C ALA A 385 -16.38 10.39 -18.67
N PRO A 386 -16.38 10.69 -19.99
CA PRO A 386 -16.69 9.69 -21.00
C PRO A 386 -15.66 8.55 -21.06
N ALA A 387 -14.37 8.85 -20.94
CA ALA A 387 -13.31 7.84 -20.93
C ALA A 387 -13.32 7.02 -19.63
N LEU A 388 -13.59 7.66 -18.49
CA LEU A 388 -13.72 6.97 -17.20
C LEU A 388 -14.95 6.06 -17.17
N ASP A 389 -16.07 6.43 -17.79
CA ASP A 389 -17.28 5.60 -17.86
C ASP A 389 -17.00 4.23 -18.50
N VAL A 390 -16.20 4.20 -19.57
CA VAL A 390 -15.75 2.96 -20.22
C VAL A 390 -14.98 2.08 -19.25
N LEU A 391 -14.02 2.66 -18.52
CA LEU A 391 -13.19 1.93 -17.55
C LEU A 391 -13.98 1.44 -16.33
N LEU A 392 -14.86 2.28 -15.80
CA LEU A 392 -15.67 1.96 -14.61
C LEU A 392 -16.72 0.90 -14.94
N THR A 393 -17.30 0.92 -16.15
CA THR A 393 -18.18 -0.15 -16.65
C THR A 393 -17.44 -1.47 -16.75
N ALA A 394 -16.22 -1.46 -17.31
CA ALA A 394 -15.37 -2.65 -17.37
C ALA A 394 -14.98 -3.17 -15.96
N ALA A 395 -14.75 -2.27 -15.01
CA ALA A 395 -14.45 -2.62 -13.62
C ALA A 395 -15.66 -3.24 -12.89
N ARG A 396 -16.88 -2.75 -13.13
CA ARG A 396 -18.12 -3.38 -12.64
C ARG A 396 -18.22 -4.82 -13.14
N TRP A 397 -18.08 -5.02 -14.45
CA TRP A 397 -18.11 -6.34 -15.06
C TRP A 397 -17.06 -7.28 -14.46
N LEU A 398 -15.84 -6.80 -14.27
CA LEU A 398 -14.76 -7.57 -13.67
C LEU A 398 -15.14 -8.06 -12.28
N SER A 399 -15.66 -7.16 -11.43
CA SER A 399 -16.09 -7.53 -10.06
C SER A 399 -17.26 -8.53 -10.08
N HIS A 400 -18.25 -8.33 -10.95
CA HIS A 400 -19.42 -9.20 -11.06
C HIS A 400 -19.05 -10.61 -11.51
N THR A 401 -18.18 -10.69 -12.52
CA THR A 401 -17.72 -11.95 -13.10
C THR A 401 -16.83 -12.70 -12.12
N LEU A 402 -15.96 -11.99 -11.39
CA LEU A 402 -15.15 -12.57 -10.33
C LEU A 402 -16.02 -13.14 -9.21
N ALA A 403 -17.01 -12.39 -8.74
CA ALA A 403 -17.97 -12.87 -7.74
C ALA A 403 -18.68 -14.14 -8.18
N SER A 404 -19.13 -14.20 -9.45
CA SER A 404 -19.77 -15.39 -10.02
C SER A 404 -18.82 -16.59 -10.09
N ALA A 405 -17.55 -16.37 -10.47
CA ALA A 405 -16.55 -17.43 -10.52
C ALA A 405 -16.25 -18.00 -9.12
N TYR A 406 -16.03 -17.13 -8.12
CA TYR A 406 -15.78 -17.55 -6.74
C TYR A 406 -17.01 -18.16 -6.08
N ARG A 407 -18.23 -17.69 -6.40
CA ARG A 407 -19.47 -18.31 -5.90
C ARG A 407 -19.59 -19.77 -6.32
N ARG A 408 -19.28 -20.09 -7.58
CA ARG A 408 -19.25 -21.49 -8.06
C ARG A 408 -18.19 -22.32 -7.34
N ALA A 409 -16.95 -21.81 -7.28
CA ALA A 409 -15.86 -22.53 -6.62
C ALA A 409 -16.12 -22.77 -5.12
N LEU A 410 -16.69 -21.80 -4.41
CA LEU A 410 -17.05 -21.95 -2.99
C LEU A 410 -18.22 -22.93 -2.77
N ARG A 411 -19.18 -23.00 -3.71
CA ARG A 411 -20.25 -24.01 -3.68
C ARG A 411 -19.71 -25.42 -3.87
N GLU A 412 -18.72 -25.62 -4.74
CA GLU A 412 -18.07 -26.92 -4.89
C GLU A 412 -17.40 -27.36 -3.58
N VAL A 413 -16.62 -26.47 -2.95
CA VAL A 413 -16.01 -26.75 -1.64
C VAL A 413 -17.05 -27.04 -0.55
N HIS A 414 -18.16 -26.28 -0.53
CA HIS A 414 -19.25 -26.52 0.43
C HIS A 414 -19.93 -27.87 0.19
N ALA A 415 -20.23 -28.22 -1.07
CA ALA A 415 -20.89 -29.46 -1.43
C ALA A 415 -20.04 -30.68 -1.05
N ASP A 416 -18.73 -30.64 -1.31
CA ASP A 416 -17.79 -31.70 -0.93
C ASP A 416 -17.74 -31.89 0.59
N LEU A 417 -17.58 -30.79 1.34
CA LEU A 417 -17.58 -30.82 2.81
C LEU A 417 -18.93 -31.26 3.38
N SER A 418 -20.03 -30.83 2.78
CA SER A 418 -21.39 -31.22 3.21
C SER A 418 -21.60 -32.72 3.05
N ALA A 419 -21.13 -33.29 1.94
CA ALA A 419 -21.18 -34.73 1.69
C ALA A 419 -20.26 -35.52 2.66
N GLU A 420 -19.04 -35.03 2.89
CA GLU A 420 -18.07 -35.65 3.81
C GLU A 420 -18.58 -35.66 5.26
N LEU A 421 -19.11 -34.52 5.73
CA LEU A 421 -19.57 -34.35 7.11
C LEU A 421 -20.99 -34.88 7.34
N GLY A 422 -21.75 -35.17 6.28
CA GLY A 422 -23.14 -35.63 6.37
C GLY A 422 -24.11 -34.56 6.90
N THR A 423 -23.78 -33.27 6.76
CA THR A 423 -24.58 -32.13 7.23
C THR A 423 -24.62 -31.02 6.19
N ARG A 424 -25.72 -30.29 6.10
CA ARG A 424 -25.84 -29.09 5.25
C ARG A 424 -25.25 -27.83 5.89
N ASP A 425 -25.15 -27.82 7.22
CA ASP A 425 -24.54 -26.74 7.98
C ASP A 425 -23.05 -27.06 8.17
N VAL A 426 -22.23 -26.58 7.23
CA VAL A 426 -20.78 -26.83 7.18
C VAL A 426 -20.05 -25.82 8.08
N PRO A 427 -19.09 -26.21 8.94
CA PRO A 427 -18.30 -25.26 9.70
C PRO A 427 -17.52 -24.30 8.79
N LEU A 428 -17.63 -22.98 9.05
CA LEU A 428 -16.93 -21.98 8.23
C LEU A 428 -15.41 -22.16 8.28
N GLY A 429 -14.87 -22.61 9.41
CA GLY A 429 -13.44 -22.86 9.57
C GLY A 429 -12.89 -23.88 8.57
N ASP A 430 -13.62 -24.97 8.35
CA ASP A 430 -13.22 -26.06 7.46
C ASP A 430 -13.35 -25.62 6.00
N LEU A 431 -14.47 -24.97 5.65
CA LEU A 431 -14.67 -24.38 4.33
C LEU A 431 -13.58 -23.37 4.00
N ARG A 432 -13.28 -22.45 4.92
CA ARG A 432 -12.26 -21.41 4.71
C ARG A 432 -10.87 -22.01 4.55
N TYR A 433 -10.54 -23.04 5.32
CA TYR A 433 -9.25 -23.73 5.20
C TYR A 433 -9.05 -24.30 3.79
N LEU A 434 -10.04 -24.98 3.22
CA LEU A 434 -9.98 -25.47 1.84
C LEU A 434 -10.02 -24.33 0.82
N ALA A 435 -10.89 -23.33 1.04
CA ALA A 435 -11.03 -22.19 0.15
C ALA A 435 -9.75 -21.35 0.04
N ASN A 436 -8.84 -21.37 1.02
CA ASN A 436 -7.54 -20.70 0.90
C ASN A 436 -6.78 -21.07 -0.38
N GLY A 437 -6.91 -22.31 -0.86
CA GLY A 437 -6.32 -22.74 -2.13
C GLY A 437 -6.85 -21.97 -3.35
N LEU A 438 -8.11 -21.52 -3.32
CA LEU A 438 -8.74 -20.73 -4.39
C LEU A 438 -8.21 -19.29 -4.47
N PHE A 439 -7.68 -18.77 -3.36
CA PHE A 439 -7.19 -17.40 -3.26
C PHE A 439 -5.66 -17.31 -3.35
N PHE A 440 -4.96 -18.22 -2.65
CA PHE A 440 -3.51 -18.16 -2.44
C PHE A 440 -2.76 -19.41 -2.91
N GLY A 441 -3.45 -20.40 -3.49
CA GLY A 441 -2.82 -21.58 -4.05
C GLY A 441 -1.96 -21.28 -5.29
N SER A 442 -1.01 -22.16 -5.58
CA SER A 442 -0.13 -22.07 -6.76
C SER A 442 -0.73 -22.64 -8.04
N GLY A 443 -1.91 -23.27 -7.94
CA GLY A 443 -2.65 -23.79 -9.09
C GLY A 443 -3.38 -22.69 -9.86
N ARG A 444 -4.09 -23.08 -10.92
CA ARG A 444 -4.99 -22.17 -11.64
C ARG A 444 -6.19 -21.84 -10.76
N ARG A 445 -6.46 -20.55 -10.58
CA ARG A 445 -7.49 -20.00 -9.67
C ARG A 445 -8.65 -19.39 -10.48
N PRO A 446 -9.83 -19.21 -9.87
CA PRO A 446 -10.96 -18.57 -10.53
C PRO A 446 -10.63 -17.18 -11.12
N VAL A 447 -9.79 -16.40 -10.44
CA VAL A 447 -9.35 -15.08 -10.94
C VAL A 447 -8.58 -15.17 -12.26
N ASP A 448 -7.79 -16.22 -12.48
CA ASP A 448 -6.91 -16.32 -13.65
C ASP A 448 -7.73 -16.45 -14.95
N ASP A 449 -8.86 -17.19 -14.90
CA ASP A 449 -9.77 -17.31 -16.04
C ASP A 449 -10.55 -16.02 -16.31
N VAL A 450 -10.96 -15.32 -15.24
CA VAL A 450 -11.65 -14.03 -15.37
C VAL A 450 -10.72 -12.96 -15.93
N VAL A 451 -9.45 -12.92 -15.52
CA VAL A 451 -8.44 -12.01 -16.07
C VAL A 451 -8.18 -12.28 -17.55
N ALA A 452 -8.08 -13.55 -17.96
CA ALA A 452 -7.93 -13.89 -19.37
C ALA A 452 -9.14 -13.40 -20.19
N ALA A 453 -10.35 -13.67 -19.71
CA ALA A 453 -11.58 -13.24 -20.35
C ALA A 453 -11.77 -11.71 -20.37
N PHE A 454 -11.24 -11.02 -19.36
CA PHE A 454 -11.16 -9.55 -19.32
C PHE A 454 -10.22 -9.01 -20.38
N ALA A 455 -9.00 -9.58 -20.49
CA ALA A 455 -8.00 -9.17 -21.45
C ALA A 455 -8.48 -9.37 -22.91
N GLU A 456 -9.19 -10.48 -23.20
CA GLU A 456 -9.80 -10.73 -24.51
C GLU A 456 -10.83 -9.66 -24.88
N ARG A 457 -11.77 -9.34 -23.97
CA ARG A 457 -12.77 -8.28 -24.19
C ARG A 457 -12.14 -6.91 -24.34
N TRP A 458 -11.13 -6.62 -23.53
CA TRP A 458 -10.41 -5.35 -23.61
C TRP A 458 -9.72 -5.21 -24.96
N ALA A 459 -9.00 -6.24 -25.40
CA ALA A 459 -8.37 -6.26 -26.71
C ALA A 459 -9.39 -6.10 -27.84
N GLU A 460 -10.55 -6.75 -27.73
CA GLU A 460 -11.64 -6.57 -28.69
C GLU A 460 -12.15 -5.12 -28.73
N LEU A 461 -12.36 -4.49 -27.56
CA LEU A 461 -12.80 -3.10 -27.48
C LEU A 461 -11.79 -2.13 -28.12
N THR A 462 -10.49 -2.37 -27.93
CA THR A 462 -9.43 -1.46 -28.40
C THR A 462 -8.95 -1.75 -29.82
N GLY A 463 -9.56 -2.68 -30.54
CA GLY A 463 -9.25 -2.97 -31.94
C GLY A 463 -8.19 -4.05 -32.19
N GLY A 464 -7.95 -4.94 -31.22
CA GLY A 464 -7.10 -6.13 -31.33
C GLY A 464 -5.79 -6.08 -30.53
N THR A 465 -5.06 -7.19 -30.52
CA THR A 465 -3.80 -7.38 -29.76
C THR A 465 -2.53 -6.97 -30.51
N GLU A 466 -2.61 -6.77 -31.83
CA GLU A 466 -1.46 -6.45 -32.68
C GLU A 466 -1.69 -5.16 -33.48
N PRO A 467 -1.15 -4.02 -33.02
CA PRO A 467 -1.13 -2.81 -33.81
C PRO A 467 -0.21 -2.97 -35.02
N ALA A 468 -0.51 -2.24 -36.11
CA ALA A 468 0.33 -2.27 -37.30
C ALA A 468 1.80 -1.91 -36.96
N PRO A 469 2.79 -2.52 -37.63
CA PRO A 469 4.20 -2.23 -37.36
C PRO A 469 4.51 -0.73 -37.41
N GLY A 470 5.21 -0.23 -36.40
CA GLY A 470 5.63 1.18 -36.31
C GLY A 470 4.59 2.14 -35.71
N VAL A 471 3.37 1.69 -35.40
CA VAL A 471 2.40 2.50 -34.65
C VAL A 471 2.90 2.68 -33.22
N ARG A 472 3.06 3.94 -32.79
CA ARG A 472 3.45 4.29 -31.42
C ARG A 472 2.33 4.80 -30.54
N HIS A 473 1.25 5.29 -31.14
CA HIS A 473 0.12 5.85 -30.40
C HIS A 473 -1.20 5.54 -31.11
N VAL A 474 -2.05 4.76 -30.43
CA VAL A 474 -3.45 4.50 -30.78
C VAL A 474 -4.34 5.51 -30.05
N ARG A 475 -5.14 6.27 -30.79
CA ARG A 475 -6.10 7.23 -30.25
C ARG A 475 -7.51 6.74 -30.55
N LEU A 476 -8.28 6.49 -29.50
CA LEU A 476 -9.67 6.06 -29.54
C LEU A 476 -10.56 7.17 -29.00
N ARG A 477 -11.82 7.24 -29.44
CA ARG A 477 -12.80 8.17 -28.87
C ARG A 477 -13.77 7.39 -27.99
N SER A 478 -14.08 7.91 -26.80
CA SER A 478 -15.09 7.29 -25.93
C SER A 478 -16.44 7.16 -26.63
N SER A 479 -16.82 8.14 -27.47
CA SER A 479 -18.06 8.13 -28.24
C SER A 479 -18.16 6.96 -29.24
N GLU A 480 -17.02 6.45 -29.72
CA GLU A 480 -16.95 5.30 -30.63
C GLU A 480 -16.92 3.97 -29.86
N LEU A 481 -16.42 3.99 -28.62
CA LEU A 481 -16.30 2.82 -27.75
C LEU A 481 -17.55 2.55 -26.91
N ALA A 482 -18.31 3.58 -26.53
CA ALA A 482 -19.33 3.50 -25.48
C ALA A 482 -20.35 2.37 -25.69
N ALA A 483 -20.93 2.26 -26.89
CA ALA A 483 -21.92 1.22 -27.18
C ALA A 483 -21.32 -0.18 -27.11
N ARG A 484 -20.10 -0.37 -27.65
CA ARG A 484 -19.43 -1.68 -27.62
C ARG A 484 -18.95 -2.04 -26.21
N ALA A 485 -18.48 -1.06 -25.44
CA ALA A 485 -18.10 -1.26 -24.05
C ALA A 485 -19.30 -1.68 -23.20
N ALA A 486 -20.46 -1.04 -23.38
CA ALA A 486 -21.69 -1.41 -22.68
C ALA A 486 -22.15 -2.84 -23.01
N GLU A 487 -21.94 -3.31 -24.24
CA GLU A 487 -22.26 -4.69 -24.64
C GLU A 487 -21.24 -5.72 -24.11
N LEU A 488 -19.94 -5.43 -24.27
CA LEU A 488 -18.87 -6.35 -23.86
C LEU A 488 -18.77 -6.52 -22.34
N PHE A 489 -19.07 -5.44 -21.60
CA PHE A 489 -18.95 -5.36 -20.15
C PHE A 489 -20.31 -5.17 -19.47
N ASP A 490 -21.38 -5.73 -20.06
CA ASP A 490 -22.69 -5.73 -19.42
C ASP A 490 -22.67 -6.52 -18.10
N ALA A 491 -23.12 -5.88 -17.02
CA ALA A 491 -23.20 -6.49 -15.70
C ALA A 491 -24.33 -5.84 -14.88
N PRO A 492 -25.13 -6.64 -14.15
CA PRO A 492 -26.31 -6.15 -13.43
C PRO A 492 -25.95 -5.31 -12.20
N GLY A 493 -24.69 -5.32 -11.76
CA GLY A 493 -24.21 -4.59 -10.60
C GLY A 493 -22.87 -5.14 -10.10
N PRO A 494 -22.25 -4.48 -9.11
CA PRO A 494 -20.99 -4.92 -8.52
C PRO A 494 -21.12 -6.27 -7.80
N GLY A 495 -20.02 -7.01 -7.70
CA GLY A 495 -20.03 -8.39 -7.19
C GLY A 495 -20.22 -8.56 -5.67
N TRP A 496 -19.82 -7.55 -4.89
CA TRP A 496 -19.87 -7.50 -3.42
C TRP A 496 -19.86 -6.04 -2.95
N SER A 497 -20.05 -5.78 -1.65
CA SER A 497 -20.23 -4.43 -1.10
C SER A 497 -19.12 -3.46 -1.49
N THR A 498 -17.85 -3.77 -1.18
CA THR A 498 -16.69 -2.91 -1.50
C THR A 498 -16.45 -2.76 -3.01
N ALA A 499 -17.00 -3.65 -3.85
CA ALA A 499 -16.92 -3.51 -5.31
C ALA A 499 -17.72 -2.32 -5.87
N ARG A 500 -18.51 -1.64 -5.04
CA ARG A 500 -19.10 -0.35 -5.40
C ARG A 500 -18.09 0.78 -5.55
N ILE A 501 -16.85 0.61 -5.08
CA ILE A 501 -15.85 1.68 -5.06
C ILE A 501 -14.65 1.30 -5.93
N HIS A 502 -14.29 2.21 -6.84
CA HIS A 502 -13.11 2.09 -7.71
C HIS A 502 -12.17 3.28 -7.49
N SER A 503 -10.89 3.02 -7.24
CA SER A 503 -9.90 4.08 -6.99
C SER A 503 -8.87 4.21 -8.13
N PRO A 504 -9.10 5.04 -9.16
CA PRO A 504 -8.08 5.35 -10.14
C PRO A 504 -7.03 6.29 -9.56
N ASP A 505 -5.78 6.03 -9.95
CA ASP A 505 -4.65 6.94 -9.83
C ASP A 505 -4.44 7.66 -11.17
N LEU A 506 -4.54 8.99 -11.16
CA LEU A 506 -4.47 9.84 -12.35
C LEU A 506 -3.25 10.76 -12.27
N GLN A 507 -2.39 10.74 -13.28
CA GLN A 507 -1.29 11.69 -13.42
C GLN A 507 -1.66 12.71 -14.48
N ILE A 508 -1.70 13.99 -14.10
CA ILE A 508 -1.98 15.07 -15.04
C ILE A 508 -0.64 15.56 -15.61
N SER A 509 -0.48 15.47 -16.91
CA SER A 509 0.66 15.96 -17.69
C SER A 509 0.33 17.35 -18.23
N ALA A 510 1.03 18.37 -17.75
CA ALA A 510 0.87 19.76 -18.18
C ALA A 510 2.17 20.54 -17.96
N PRO A 511 2.58 21.43 -18.88
CA PRO A 511 3.82 22.21 -18.74
C PRO A 511 3.84 23.16 -17.53
N SER A 512 2.67 23.62 -17.10
CA SER A 512 2.51 24.49 -15.94
C SER A 512 1.08 24.44 -15.40
N LEU A 513 0.87 25.09 -14.25
CA LEU A 513 -0.47 25.27 -13.68
C LEU A 513 -1.36 26.11 -14.61
N GLU A 514 -0.81 27.11 -15.28
CA GLU A 514 -1.52 27.96 -16.24
C GLU A 514 -2.00 27.18 -17.45
N SER A 515 -1.15 26.32 -18.03
CA SER A 515 -1.55 25.42 -19.12
C SER A 515 -2.65 24.45 -18.68
N LEU A 516 -2.54 23.87 -17.48
CA LEU A 516 -3.61 23.03 -16.92
C LEU A 516 -4.92 23.82 -16.78
N ALA A 517 -4.88 25.03 -16.23
CA ALA A 517 -6.04 25.90 -16.07
C ALA A 517 -6.66 26.31 -17.42
N ALA A 518 -5.84 26.48 -18.46
CA ALA A 518 -6.28 26.78 -19.82
C ALA A 518 -6.83 25.56 -20.59
N GLY A 519 -6.79 24.35 -20.01
CA GLY A 519 -7.23 23.14 -20.67
C GLY A 519 -6.18 22.50 -21.58
N GLU A 520 -4.91 22.82 -21.41
CA GLU A 520 -3.77 22.28 -22.18
C GLU A 520 -3.06 21.18 -21.37
N TYR A 521 -3.68 20.01 -21.30
CA TYR A 521 -3.16 18.88 -20.53
C TYR A 521 -3.58 17.53 -21.13
N THR A 522 -2.84 16.50 -20.73
CA THR A 522 -3.19 15.07 -20.92
C THR A 522 -3.31 14.42 -19.54
N VAL A 523 -4.17 13.42 -19.40
CA VAL A 523 -4.27 12.64 -18.16
C VAL A 523 -3.80 11.22 -18.43
N VAL A 524 -3.06 10.64 -17.51
CA VAL A 524 -2.53 9.29 -17.61
C VAL A 524 -3.06 8.47 -16.46
N LEU A 525 -3.67 7.33 -16.78
CA LEU A 525 -4.02 6.34 -15.78
C LEU A 525 -2.72 5.70 -15.27
N GLY A 526 -2.39 5.95 -14.01
CA GLY A 526 -1.29 5.29 -13.31
C GLY A 526 -1.64 3.84 -13.00
N GLU A 527 -2.75 3.65 -12.29
CA GLU A 527 -3.30 2.37 -11.87
C GLU A 527 -4.81 2.52 -11.63
N LEU A 528 -5.60 1.46 -11.83
CA LEU A 528 -6.99 1.42 -11.40
C LEU A 528 -7.14 0.34 -10.32
N HIS A 529 -7.32 0.77 -9.07
CA HIS A 529 -7.68 -0.12 -7.98
C HIS A 529 -9.18 -0.43 -8.06
N ALA A 530 -9.54 -1.34 -8.97
CA ALA A 530 -10.92 -1.73 -9.20
C ALA A 530 -11.49 -2.53 -8.00
N ALA A 531 -12.70 -2.18 -7.57
CA ALA A 531 -13.38 -2.82 -6.44
C ALA A 531 -12.57 -2.76 -5.13
N TYR A 532 -11.84 -1.66 -4.94
CA TYR A 532 -10.91 -1.50 -3.83
C TYR A 532 -10.95 -0.06 -3.31
N LEU A 533 -11.38 0.10 -2.05
CA LEU A 533 -11.36 1.38 -1.33
C LEU A 533 -9.95 1.63 -0.79
N THR A 534 -9.28 2.65 -1.30
CA THR A 534 -7.88 2.94 -0.95
C THR A 534 -7.70 4.09 0.03
N LEU A 535 -8.68 5.01 0.13
CA LEU A 535 -8.61 6.18 1.00
C LEU A 535 -8.92 5.88 2.48
N CYS A 536 -9.27 4.63 2.80
CA CYS A 536 -9.46 4.17 4.19
C CYS A 536 -8.15 3.90 4.94
N THR A 537 -7.02 3.84 4.23
CA THR A 537 -5.72 3.45 4.79
C THR A 537 -5.13 4.52 5.73
N GLY A 538 -4.37 4.06 6.73
CA GLY A 538 -3.74 4.89 7.75
C GLY A 538 -2.97 6.07 7.16
N VAL A 539 -2.11 5.81 6.17
CA VAL A 539 -1.28 6.78 5.44
C VAL A 539 -2.02 8.03 4.93
N PHE A 540 -3.30 7.91 4.57
CA PHE A 540 -4.11 9.04 4.08
C PHE A 540 -5.03 9.60 5.16
N SER A 541 -5.72 8.71 5.88
CA SER A 541 -6.78 9.07 6.82
C SER A 541 -6.29 9.90 8.00
N TRP A 542 -5.06 9.69 8.49
CA TRP A 542 -4.48 10.50 9.57
C TRP A 542 -4.33 11.98 9.17
N ALA A 543 -4.04 12.23 7.90
CA ALA A 543 -3.81 13.56 7.34
C ALA A 543 -5.11 14.28 6.95
N HIS A 544 -6.26 13.61 7.04
CA HIS A 544 -7.53 14.23 6.71
C HIS A 544 -8.00 15.12 7.87
N PRO A 545 -8.45 16.37 7.63
CA PRO A 545 -9.00 17.22 8.70
C PRO A 545 -10.25 16.63 9.36
N ARG A 546 -10.99 15.76 8.67
CA ARG A 546 -12.29 15.21 9.12
C ARG A 546 -12.37 13.69 8.93
N PRO A 547 -11.59 12.89 9.66
CA PRO A 547 -11.53 11.44 9.43
C PRO A 547 -12.87 10.74 9.70
N ARG A 548 -13.71 11.29 10.58
CA ARG A 548 -15.07 10.78 10.83
C ARG A 548 -15.98 10.91 9.60
N SER A 549 -15.87 12.02 8.84
CA SER A 549 -16.62 12.19 7.59
C SER A 549 -16.24 11.18 6.50
N LEU A 550 -14.97 10.76 6.45
CA LEU A 550 -14.51 9.67 5.57
C LEU A 550 -15.21 8.36 5.95
N ARG A 551 -15.20 8.00 7.25
CA ARG A 551 -15.89 6.82 7.76
C ARG A 551 -17.39 6.84 7.42
N SER A 552 -18.09 7.94 7.66
CA SER A 552 -19.51 8.05 7.31
C SER A 552 -19.78 7.95 5.80
N ALA A 553 -18.83 8.39 4.96
CA ALA A 553 -18.93 8.19 3.51
C ALA A 553 -18.81 6.70 3.12
N ILE A 554 -17.92 5.96 3.79
CA ILE A 554 -17.80 4.51 3.63
C ILE A 554 -19.10 3.82 4.03
N ASP A 555 -19.67 4.13 5.19
CA ASP A 555 -20.89 3.49 5.69
C ASP A 555 -22.09 3.77 4.76
N ARG A 556 -22.22 5.01 4.27
CA ARG A 556 -23.23 5.37 3.26
C ARG A 556 -23.08 4.57 1.96
N ASP A 557 -21.85 4.38 1.49
CA ASP A 557 -21.61 3.81 0.16
C ASP A 557 -21.52 2.28 0.18
N LEU A 558 -21.12 1.67 1.29
CA LEU A 558 -20.90 0.23 1.40
C LEU A 558 -21.91 -0.48 2.31
N GLY A 559 -22.70 0.26 3.08
CA GLY A 559 -23.59 -0.27 4.09
C GLY A 559 -22.90 -0.48 5.45
N MET A 560 -23.73 -0.58 6.50
CA MET A 560 -23.31 -0.87 7.88
C MET A 560 -23.28 -2.39 8.14
N GLY A 561 -22.65 -2.82 9.24
CA GLY A 561 -22.68 -4.24 9.66
C GLY A 561 -21.86 -5.20 8.79
N ARG A 562 -20.92 -4.69 7.98
CA ARG A 562 -19.98 -5.49 7.18
C ARG A 562 -19.04 -6.30 8.05
N VAL A 563 -18.49 -7.37 7.47
CA VAL A 563 -17.50 -8.25 8.10
C VAL A 563 -16.11 -7.85 7.63
N GLN A 564 -15.26 -7.44 8.58
CA GLN A 564 -13.84 -7.18 8.37
C GLN A 564 -13.03 -8.40 8.79
N VAL A 565 -12.04 -8.79 7.99
CA VAL A 565 -11.13 -9.87 8.37
C VAL A 565 -10.04 -9.36 9.32
N LEU A 566 -9.85 -10.03 10.46
CA LEU A 566 -8.66 -9.82 11.31
C LEU A 566 -7.46 -10.53 10.68
N LEU A 567 -6.52 -9.75 10.15
CA LEU A 567 -5.32 -10.27 9.50
C LEU A 567 -4.27 -10.68 10.55
N PRO A 568 -3.63 -11.85 10.37
CA PRO A 568 -2.45 -12.24 11.14
C PRO A 568 -1.29 -11.24 10.98
N GLU A 569 -0.37 -11.21 11.96
CA GLU A 569 0.80 -10.31 11.94
C GLU A 569 1.72 -10.55 10.73
N ASP A 570 1.85 -11.81 10.31
CA ASP A 570 2.70 -12.23 9.21
C ASP A 570 2.04 -12.09 7.83
N PHE A 571 0.84 -11.49 7.77
CA PHE A 571 0.14 -11.31 6.50
C PHE A 571 1.00 -10.47 5.52
N PRO A 572 1.28 -10.97 4.30
CA PRO A 572 2.25 -10.34 3.41
C PRO A 572 1.93 -8.88 3.09
N ARG A 573 2.95 -8.02 3.12
CA ARG A 573 2.88 -6.59 2.75
C ARG A 573 1.92 -5.76 3.60
N MET A 574 1.40 -6.29 4.71
CA MET A 574 0.60 -5.51 5.66
C MET A 574 1.51 -4.84 6.70
N THR A 575 1.30 -3.54 6.90
CA THR A 575 1.92 -2.76 7.97
C THR A 575 0.86 -1.86 8.58
N ALA A 576 1.05 -1.44 9.83
CA ALA A 576 0.11 -0.55 10.50
C ALA A 576 -0.16 0.75 9.73
N ARG A 577 0.80 1.21 8.93
CA ARG A 577 0.69 2.41 8.11
C ARG A 577 -0.27 2.26 6.92
N VAL A 578 -0.34 1.07 6.33
CA VAL A 578 -1.20 0.79 5.15
C VAL A 578 -2.47 0.03 5.52
N ALA A 579 -2.61 -0.38 6.78
CA ALA A 579 -3.85 -0.94 7.31
C ALA A 579 -4.98 0.10 7.28
N ASP A 580 -6.21 -0.39 7.19
CA ASP A 580 -7.40 0.45 7.22
C ASP A 580 -7.64 1.00 8.65
N LEU A 581 -7.85 2.32 8.72
CA LEU A 581 -8.04 3.10 9.94
C LEU A 581 -9.48 3.64 10.07
N LEU A 582 -10.29 3.51 9.03
CA LEU A 582 -11.60 4.15 8.91
C LEU A 582 -12.77 3.21 9.12
N TRP A 583 -12.53 2.02 9.65
CA TRP A 583 -13.58 1.09 10.03
C TRP A 583 -14.58 1.69 11.02
N SER A 584 -15.85 1.41 10.75
CA SER A 584 -16.96 1.79 11.62
C SER A 584 -16.95 0.94 12.89
N PRO A 585 -17.25 1.51 14.07
CA PRO A 585 -17.52 0.74 15.28
C PRO A 585 -18.65 -0.29 15.12
N ASP A 586 -19.48 -0.12 14.08
CA ASP A 586 -20.60 -1.01 13.78
C ASP A 586 -20.25 -2.19 12.87
N HIS A 587 -19.00 -2.37 12.47
CA HIS A 587 -18.58 -3.55 11.72
C HIS A 587 -18.27 -4.74 12.62
N TRP A 588 -18.49 -5.93 12.08
CA TRP A 588 -18.11 -7.19 12.68
C TRP A 588 -16.68 -7.55 12.28
N GLN A 589 -15.96 -8.25 13.15
CA GLN A 589 -14.60 -8.70 12.90
C GLN A 589 -14.56 -10.22 12.83
N LEU A 590 -14.15 -10.79 11.69
CA LEU A 590 -13.92 -12.23 11.57
C LEU A 590 -12.53 -12.59 12.07
N GLY A 591 -12.47 -13.31 13.19
CA GLY A 591 -11.26 -13.99 13.64
C GLY A 591 -11.16 -15.38 13.02
N TYR A 592 -10.22 -15.59 12.09
CA TYR A 592 -10.05 -16.90 11.43
C TYR A 592 -8.70 -17.58 11.71
N ALA A 593 -7.77 -16.83 12.30
CA ALA A 593 -6.45 -17.27 12.72
C ALA A 593 -6.05 -16.49 13.99
N PRO A 594 -4.93 -16.85 14.65
CA PRO A 594 -4.33 -15.95 15.64
C PRO A 594 -4.09 -14.57 15.03
N ALA A 595 -4.70 -13.55 15.61
CA ALA A 595 -4.64 -12.17 15.13
C ALA A 595 -4.69 -11.21 16.33
N HIS A 596 -4.35 -9.95 16.06
CA HIS A 596 -4.28 -8.89 17.07
C HIS A 596 -5.39 -7.86 16.90
N GLY A 597 -5.73 -7.17 18.00
CA GLY A 597 -6.64 -6.03 17.99
C GLY A 597 -8.11 -6.39 17.86
N ALA A 598 -8.51 -7.56 18.38
CA ALA A 598 -9.90 -8.00 18.31
C ALA A 598 -10.81 -7.16 19.23
N GLU A 599 -11.85 -6.58 18.66
CA GLU A 599 -12.96 -5.97 19.39
C GLU A 599 -13.95 -7.07 19.77
N HIS A 600 -13.81 -7.60 20.99
CA HIS A 600 -14.47 -8.84 21.42
C HIS A 600 -16.01 -8.72 21.43
N SER A 601 -16.54 -7.51 21.59
CA SER A 601 -17.98 -7.25 21.52
C SER A 601 -18.57 -7.39 20.12
N ARG A 602 -17.73 -7.36 19.08
CA ARG A 602 -18.10 -7.47 17.65
C ARG A 602 -17.31 -8.55 16.93
N LEU A 603 -16.76 -9.50 17.68
CA LEU A 603 -15.95 -10.57 17.13
C LEU A 603 -16.83 -11.73 16.68
N LEU A 604 -16.55 -12.23 15.49
CA LEU A 604 -17.07 -13.46 14.92
C LEU A 604 -15.93 -14.47 14.87
N PRO A 605 -15.79 -15.36 15.87
CA PRO A 605 -14.86 -16.47 15.78
C PRO A 605 -15.29 -17.39 14.65
N VAL A 606 -14.37 -17.76 13.77
CA VAL A 606 -14.67 -18.64 12.63
C VAL A 606 -15.25 -19.99 13.08
N THR A 607 -14.91 -20.44 14.29
CA THR A 607 -15.42 -21.67 14.91
C THR A 607 -16.84 -21.54 15.49
N ALA A 608 -17.39 -20.33 15.57
CA ALA A 608 -18.78 -20.06 15.95
C ALA A 608 -19.69 -19.82 14.73
N MET A 609 -19.16 -20.05 13.52
CA MET A 609 -19.87 -19.81 12.26
C MET A 609 -20.06 -21.09 11.46
N THR A 610 -21.22 -21.19 10.81
CA THR A 610 -21.59 -22.26 9.86
C THR A 610 -21.97 -21.67 8.52
N VAL A 611 -21.90 -22.47 7.46
CA VAL A 611 -22.28 -22.11 6.09
C VAL A 611 -23.34 -23.08 5.60
N THR A 612 -24.43 -22.52 5.08
CA THR A 612 -25.56 -23.30 4.55
C THR A 612 -25.98 -22.74 3.19
N GLU A 613 -26.61 -23.56 2.37
CA GLU A 613 -27.17 -23.13 1.09
C GLU A 613 -28.63 -22.72 1.25
N ARG A 614 -28.99 -21.53 0.73
CA ARG A 614 -30.35 -20.98 0.73
C ARG A 614 -30.63 -20.28 -0.60
N ASP A 615 -31.74 -20.62 -1.24
CA ASP A 615 -32.15 -20.05 -2.53
C ASP A 615 -31.06 -20.08 -3.60
N GLY A 616 -30.27 -21.15 -3.57
CA GLY A 616 -29.12 -21.37 -4.44
C GLY A 616 -27.86 -20.63 -4.01
N ASP A 617 -27.82 -19.87 -2.92
CA ASP A 617 -26.65 -19.13 -2.47
C ASP A 617 -26.10 -19.60 -1.12
N LEU A 618 -24.80 -19.39 -0.89
CA LEU A 618 -24.16 -19.72 0.38
C LEU A 618 -24.27 -18.55 1.36
N VAL A 619 -24.77 -18.86 2.55
CA VAL A 619 -24.95 -17.90 3.65
C VAL A 619 -24.13 -18.38 4.85
N ALA A 620 -23.26 -17.51 5.36
CA ALA A 620 -22.55 -17.70 6.61
C ALA A 620 -23.44 -17.24 7.77
N ARG A 621 -23.65 -18.10 8.76
CA ARG A 621 -24.49 -17.86 9.93
C ARG A 621 -23.69 -17.99 11.21
N HIS A 622 -23.77 -17.00 12.07
CA HIS A 622 -23.22 -17.05 13.42
C HIS A 622 -24.20 -17.73 14.39
N ALA A 623 -23.69 -18.22 15.52
CA ALA A 623 -24.47 -18.96 16.51
C ALA A 623 -25.64 -18.16 17.14
N ASP A 624 -25.59 -16.83 17.11
CA ASP A 624 -26.68 -15.94 17.57
C ASP A 624 -27.80 -15.72 16.53
N GLY A 625 -27.66 -16.31 15.33
CA GLY A 625 -28.62 -16.21 14.24
C GLY A 625 -28.35 -15.10 13.23
N GLN A 626 -27.31 -14.27 13.42
CA GLN A 626 -26.90 -13.30 12.41
C GLN A 626 -26.34 -13.99 11.16
N GLU A 627 -26.60 -13.40 10.00
CA GLU A 627 -26.30 -14.01 8.70
C GLU A 627 -25.68 -13.01 7.72
N TRP A 628 -24.76 -13.52 6.90
CA TRP A 628 -24.10 -12.77 5.82
C TRP A 628 -24.01 -13.62 4.56
N PRO A 629 -24.15 -13.04 3.36
CA PRO A 629 -23.74 -13.72 2.13
C PRO A 629 -22.29 -14.16 2.25
N LEU A 630 -21.97 -15.41 1.89
CA LEU A 630 -20.61 -15.95 2.10
C LEU A 630 -19.54 -15.10 1.40
N LEU A 631 -19.84 -14.55 0.22
CA LEU A 631 -18.90 -13.68 -0.50
C LEU A 631 -18.51 -12.42 0.30
N GLU A 632 -19.40 -11.86 1.12
CA GLU A 632 -19.07 -10.69 1.95
C GLU A 632 -18.03 -11.05 3.03
N VAL A 633 -18.02 -12.30 3.50
CA VAL A 633 -17.00 -12.82 4.43
C VAL A 633 -15.62 -12.98 3.76
N PHE A 634 -15.58 -12.98 2.42
CA PHE A 634 -14.36 -13.02 1.61
C PHE A 634 -14.09 -11.72 0.84
N ALA A 635 -14.86 -10.64 1.09
CA ALA A 635 -14.81 -9.41 0.31
C ALA A 635 -13.41 -8.77 0.25
N ASP A 636 -12.69 -8.73 1.38
CA ASP A 636 -11.33 -8.17 1.43
C ASP A 636 -10.36 -8.91 0.48
N PHE A 637 -10.50 -10.23 0.38
CA PHE A 637 -9.65 -11.07 -0.49
C PHE A 637 -10.01 -10.87 -1.95
N LEU A 638 -11.30 -10.86 -2.28
CA LEU A 638 -11.78 -10.56 -3.64
C LEU A 638 -11.32 -9.17 -4.11
N SER A 639 -11.37 -8.19 -3.22
CA SER A 639 -10.95 -6.81 -3.50
C SER A 639 -9.43 -6.75 -3.78
N MET A 640 -8.62 -7.49 -3.00
CA MET A 640 -7.18 -7.62 -3.27
C MET A 640 -6.87 -8.25 -4.64
N HIS A 641 -7.56 -9.31 -5.03
CA HIS A 641 -7.37 -9.93 -6.35
C HIS A 641 -7.85 -9.03 -7.50
N THR A 642 -8.94 -8.30 -7.31
CA THR A 642 -9.51 -7.44 -8.35
C THR A 642 -8.63 -6.24 -8.64
N ALA A 643 -8.02 -5.64 -7.61
CA ALA A 643 -7.06 -4.55 -7.78
C ALA A 643 -5.87 -4.96 -8.66
N ASP A 644 -5.36 -6.19 -8.50
CA ASP A 644 -4.27 -6.72 -9.33
C ASP A 644 -4.72 -7.19 -10.72
N ALA A 645 -5.99 -7.56 -10.89
CA ALA A 645 -6.57 -8.10 -12.11
C ALA A 645 -6.76 -7.04 -13.21
N PHE A 646 -6.99 -5.77 -12.85
CA PHE A 646 -7.12 -4.66 -13.80
C PHE A 646 -5.73 -4.19 -14.31
N LYS A 647 -4.92 -5.12 -14.81
CA LYS A 647 -3.66 -4.82 -15.51
C LYS A 647 -3.86 -5.12 -16.99
N LEU A 648 -4.09 -4.07 -17.76
CA LEU A 648 -4.23 -4.12 -19.22
C LEU A 648 -2.88 -4.55 -19.81
N ALA A 649 -2.70 -5.85 -20.05
CA ALA A 649 -1.43 -6.40 -20.53
C ALA A 649 -1.61 -6.99 -21.92
N THR A 650 -1.18 -6.24 -22.94
CA THR A 650 -0.80 -6.81 -24.23
C THR A 650 0.57 -7.49 -24.12
N ALA A 651 0.74 -8.64 -24.78
CA ALA A 651 1.92 -9.51 -24.62
C ALA A 651 3.03 -9.31 -25.68
N GLY A 652 2.90 -8.32 -26.56
CA GLY A 652 3.85 -8.09 -27.66
C GLY A 652 5.21 -7.51 -27.21
N PRO A 653 6.27 -7.64 -28.03
CA PRO A 653 7.56 -6.98 -27.81
C PRO A 653 7.47 -5.45 -27.69
N HIS A 654 6.45 -4.85 -28.32
CA HIS A 654 6.13 -3.43 -28.24
C HIS A 654 4.61 -3.26 -28.14
N THR A 655 4.17 -2.42 -27.22
CA THR A 655 2.79 -1.96 -27.05
C THR A 655 2.78 -0.44 -27.28
N PRO A 656 2.00 0.09 -28.24
CA PRO A 656 1.87 1.53 -28.43
C PRO A 656 1.19 2.17 -27.23
N ARG A 657 1.39 3.48 -27.06
CA ARG A 657 0.52 4.27 -26.19
C ARG A 657 -0.93 4.13 -26.64
N VAL A 658 -1.86 3.93 -25.72
CA VAL A 658 -3.30 3.91 -26.00
C VAL A 658 -3.98 5.02 -25.21
N SER A 659 -4.73 5.88 -25.90
CA SER A 659 -5.54 6.91 -25.25
C SER A 659 -7.00 6.85 -25.69
N ILE A 660 -7.90 7.03 -24.74
CA ILE A 660 -9.33 7.26 -24.98
C ILE A 660 -9.58 8.74 -24.68
N ASP A 661 -9.92 9.51 -25.71
CA ASP A 661 -9.97 10.97 -25.66
C ASP A 661 -8.64 11.54 -25.11
N ARG A 662 -8.65 12.21 -23.95
CA ARG A 662 -7.45 12.75 -23.27
C ARG A 662 -6.84 11.80 -22.23
N LEU A 663 -7.46 10.67 -21.95
CA LEU A 663 -7.01 9.72 -20.95
C LEU A 663 -6.11 8.66 -21.62
N VAL A 664 -4.82 8.70 -21.32
CA VAL A 664 -3.87 7.64 -21.65
C VAL A 664 -4.14 6.47 -20.70
N VAL A 665 -4.66 5.37 -21.24
CA VAL A 665 -5.00 4.15 -20.49
C VAL A 665 -3.86 3.14 -20.48
N GLU A 666 -2.99 3.19 -21.50
CA GLU A 666 -1.77 2.39 -21.58
C GLU A 666 -0.62 3.27 -22.08
N ARG A 667 0.52 3.24 -21.37
CA ARG A 667 1.76 3.90 -21.79
C ARG A 667 2.51 3.03 -22.79
N GLU A 668 3.19 3.66 -23.75
CA GLU A 668 4.08 2.97 -24.69
C GLU A 668 5.10 2.12 -23.93
N THR A 669 5.18 0.83 -24.27
CA THR A 669 5.93 -0.17 -23.53
C THR A 669 6.71 -1.08 -24.47
N TRP A 670 7.97 -1.38 -24.13
CA TRP A 670 8.86 -2.30 -24.82
C TRP A 670 9.25 -3.44 -23.87
N ARG A 671 9.37 -4.64 -24.41
CA ARG A 671 9.78 -5.84 -23.67
C ARG A 671 11.04 -6.42 -24.30
N SER A 672 12.02 -6.74 -23.46
CA SER A 672 13.31 -7.29 -23.83
C SER A 672 13.81 -8.23 -22.73
N THR A 673 15.07 -8.68 -22.83
CA THR A 673 15.73 -9.49 -21.80
C THR A 673 17.05 -8.86 -21.39
N VAL A 674 17.52 -9.20 -20.19
CA VAL A 674 18.81 -8.70 -19.67
C VAL A 674 19.95 -9.01 -20.65
N GLY A 675 19.97 -10.20 -21.25
CA GLY A 675 20.94 -10.59 -22.26
C GLY A 675 20.86 -9.72 -23.52
N ALA A 676 19.66 -9.50 -24.04
CA ALA A 676 19.44 -8.69 -25.24
C ALA A 676 19.87 -7.23 -25.06
N THR A 677 19.80 -6.67 -23.84
CA THR A 677 20.27 -5.29 -23.60
C THR A 677 21.78 -5.08 -23.77
N GLY A 678 22.59 -6.15 -23.67
CA GLY A 678 24.06 -6.05 -23.65
C GLY A 678 24.67 -5.33 -22.42
N LEU A 679 23.84 -4.81 -21.51
CA LEU A 679 24.28 -4.02 -20.36
C LEU A 679 25.03 -4.85 -19.31
N ALA A 680 24.60 -6.10 -19.10
CA ALA A 680 25.18 -6.99 -18.11
C ALA A 680 26.64 -7.37 -18.43
N THR A 681 26.97 -7.49 -19.71
CA THR A 681 28.29 -7.95 -20.20
C THR A 681 29.26 -6.79 -20.46
N ALA A 682 28.76 -5.57 -20.69
CA ALA A 682 29.60 -4.39 -20.93
C ALA A 682 30.62 -4.13 -19.80
N LYS A 683 31.88 -3.90 -20.18
CA LYS A 683 33.02 -3.70 -19.27
C LYS A 683 33.57 -2.28 -19.39
N GLY A 684 33.75 -1.62 -18.25
CA GLY A 684 34.23 -0.23 -18.20
C GLY A 684 33.10 0.79 -18.33
N TYR A 685 33.37 2.02 -17.90
CA TYR A 685 32.33 3.02 -17.70
C TYR A 685 31.77 3.55 -19.04
N ALA A 686 32.64 3.97 -19.96
CA ALA A 686 32.25 4.42 -21.30
C ALA A 686 31.51 3.31 -22.08
N ALA A 687 32.06 2.10 -22.13
CA ALA A 687 31.43 1.01 -22.89
C ALA A 687 30.03 0.62 -22.35
N ARG A 688 29.77 0.76 -21.05
CA ARG A 688 28.41 0.58 -20.49
C ARG A 688 27.43 1.62 -21.00
N TYR A 689 27.86 2.89 -21.08
CA TYR A 689 27.04 3.96 -21.63
C TYR A 689 26.80 3.76 -23.13
N LEU A 690 27.84 3.38 -23.89
CA LEU A 690 27.71 3.06 -25.31
C LEU A 690 26.75 1.88 -25.56
N ALA A 691 26.81 0.84 -24.73
CA ALA A 691 25.88 -0.30 -24.80
C ALA A 691 24.43 0.14 -24.55
N ALA A 692 24.21 1.02 -23.56
CA ALA A 692 22.87 1.58 -23.30
C ALA A 692 22.33 2.39 -24.47
N ARG A 693 23.16 3.25 -25.09
CA ARG A 693 22.75 4.04 -26.27
C ARG A 693 22.47 3.16 -27.49
N ARG A 694 23.26 2.11 -27.71
CA ARG A 694 23.00 1.13 -28.77
C ARG A 694 21.64 0.45 -28.56
N TRP A 695 21.42 -0.08 -27.36
CA TRP A 695 20.15 -0.73 -27.00
C TRP A 695 18.95 0.21 -27.16
N ALA A 696 19.09 1.47 -26.74
CA ALA A 696 18.07 2.50 -26.93
C ALA A 696 17.77 2.75 -28.41
N ALA A 697 18.79 2.85 -29.25
CA ALA A 697 18.64 3.06 -30.70
C ALA A 697 17.99 1.85 -31.39
N GLU A 698 18.39 0.62 -31.03
CA GLU A 698 17.84 -0.62 -31.59
C GLU A 698 16.33 -0.77 -31.34
N LEU A 699 15.85 -0.36 -30.17
CA LEU A 699 14.42 -0.41 -29.82
C LEU A 699 13.67 0.91 -30.11
N GLY A 700 14.38 1.97 -30.52
CA GLY A 700 13.83 3.31 -30.68
C GLY A 700 13.27 3.90 -29.38
N LEU A 701 13.93 3.66 -28.24
CA LEU A 701 13.47 4.17 -26.94
C LEU A 701 13.56 5.70 -26.88
N PRO A 702 12.60 6.39 -26.24
CA PRO A 702 12.80 7.79 -25.87
C PRO A 702 13.91 7.92 -24.84
N ASP A 703 14.50 9.11 -24.71
CA ASP A 703 15.61 9.35 -23.79
C ASP A 703 15.24 9.14 -22.32
N ARG A 704 13.96 9.26 -21.95
CA ARG A 704 13.49 9.12 -20.57
C ARG A 704 12.43 8.03 -20.49
N VAL A 705 12.71 7.04 -19.65
CA VAL A 705 11.90 5.83 -19.52
C VAL A 705 11.88 5.34 -18.08
N PHE A 706 10.92 4.50 -17.75
CA PHE A 706 10.93 3.65 -16.58
C PHE A 706 11.33 2.22 -16.98
N ILE A 707 12.25 1.61 -16.24
CA ILE A 707 12.77 0.25 -16.51
C ILE A 707 12.50 -0.65 -15.30
N ARG A 708 11.80 -1.76 -15.52
CA ARG A 708 11.60 -2.84 -14.56
C ARG A 708 12.42 -4.06 -15.01
N LEU A 709 13.32 -4.52 -14.15
CA LEU A 709 13.98 -5.82 -14.29
C LEU A 709 13.10 -6.87 -13.58
N GLY A 710 12.95 -8.07 -14.14
CA GLY A 710 12.11 -9.13 -13.57
C GLY A 710 12.48 -9.56 -12.15
N THR A 711 13.72 -9.29 -11.72
CA THR A 711 14.22 -9.51 -10.35
C THR A 711 13.90 -8.38 -9.37
N GLU A 712 13.30 -7.27 -9.83
CA GLU A 712 13.00 -6.08 -9.04
C GLU A 712 11.49 -5.87 -8.92
N ILE A 713 11.03 -5.45 -7.74
CA ILE A 713 9.59 -5.25 -7.48
C ILE A 713 9.06 -3.98 -8.18
N LYS A 714 9.85 -2.91 -8.22
CA LYS A 714 9.42 -1.60 -8.71
C LYS A 714 10.29 -1.13 -9.89
N PRO A 715 9.69 -0.50 -10.92
CA PRO A 715 10.47 0.11 -12.00
C PRO A 715 11.34 1.25 -11.49
N THR A 716 12.41 1.58 -12.19
CA THR A 716 13.31 2.70 -11.89
C THR A 716 13.32 3.69 -13.05
N TYR A 717 13.25 5.00 -12.79
CA TYR A 717 13.40 5.99 -13.85
C TYR A 717 14.83 5.98 -14.37
N ALA A 718 14.98 6.10 -15.67
CA ALA A 718 16.23 6.16 -16.37
C ALA A 718 16.20 7.32 -17.38
N ASP A 719 17.17 8.22 -17.24
CA ASP A 719 17.54 9.13 -18.32
C ASP A 719 18.70 8.48 -19.09
N LEU A 720 18.41 7.98 -20.29
CA LEU A 720 19.34 7.27 -21.17
C LEU A 720 20.45 8.18 -21.71
N THR A 721 20.33 9.51 -21.54
CA THR A 721 21.42 10.45 -21.86
C THR A 721 22.45 10.54 -20.73
N SER A 722 22.13 10.05 -19.52
CA SER A 722 22.99 10.16 -18.34
C SER A 722 24.00 9.01 -18.19
N PRO A 723 25.33 9.27 -18.28
CA PRO A 723 26.33 8.24 -18.00
C PRO A 723 26.20 7.63 -16.61
N ALA A 724 25.93 8.45 -15.58
CA ALA A 724 25.84 8.01 -14.19
C ALA A 724 24.69 7.02 -13.96
N LEU A 725 23.49 7.34 -14.46
CA LEU A 725 22.32 6.45 -14.35
C LEU A 725 22.52 5.17 -15.17
N MET A 726 23.08 5.25 -16.38
CA MET A 726 23.34 4.07 -17.21
C MET A 726 24.36 3.12 -16.59
N ASN A 727 25.36 3.64 -15.86
CA ASN A 727 26.27 2.78 -15.10
C ASN A 727 25.60 2.11 -13.89
N SER A 728 24.63 2.77 -13.25
CA SER A 728 23.80 2.14 -12.22
C SER A 728 22.94 1.03 -12.82
N LEU A 729 22.24 1.31 -13.93
CA LEU A 729 21.41 0.34 -14.65
C LEU A 729 22.22 -0.88 -15.11
N ALA A 730 23.41 -0.69 -15.68
CA ALA A 730 24.29 -1.79 -16.08
C ALA A 730 24.77 -2.64 -14.88
N SER A 731 24.84 -2.05 -13.69
CA SER A 731 25.16 -2.78 -12.45
C SER A 731 23.96 -3.60 -11.96
N MET A 732 22.75 -3.05 -12.08
CA MET A 732 21.50 -3.77 -11.77
C MET A 732 21.26 -4.92 -12.75
N ALA A 733 21.39 -4.68 -14.07
CA ALA A 733 21.25 -5.71 -15.10
C ALA A 733 22.24 -6.87 -14.90
N ARG A 734 23.48 -6.57 -14.50
CA ARG A 734 24.46 -7.61 -14.16
C ARG A 734 24.04 -8.45 -12.96
N ARG A 735 23.46 -7.83 -11.93
CA ARG A 735 22.96 -8.55 -10.76
C ARG A 735 21.75 -9.42 -11.13
N ALA A 736 20.81 -8.86 -11.88
CA ALA A 736 19.67 -9.60 -12.41
C ALA A 736 20.11 -10.82 -13.23
N GLN A 737 21.14 -10.67 -14.09
CA GLN A 737 21.70 -11.80 -14.83
C GLN A 737 22.32 -12.88 -13.93
N GLN A 738 22.95 -12.49 -12.82
CA GLN A 738 23.54 -13.43 -11.87
C GLN A 738 22.46 -14.20 -11.10
N ASP A 739 21.37 -13.53 -10.76
CA ASP A 739 20.31 -14.10 -9.93
C ASP A 739 19.31 -14.95 -10.75
N GLY A 740 19.02 -14.56 -12.00
CA GLY A 740 17.98 -15.20 -12.82
C GLY A 740 18.37 -15.57 -14.26
N GLY A 741 19.63 -15.34 -14.67
CA GLY A 741 20.10 -15.65 -16.03
C GLY A 741 19.87 -14.55 -17.08
N PRO A 742 20.28 -14.77 -18.35
CA PRO A 742 20.18 -13.77 -19.42
C PRO A 742 18.73 -13.50 -19.86
N ASP A 743 17.82 -14.45 -19.64
CA ASP A 743 16.42 -14.37 -20.07
C ASP A 743 15.51 -13.62 -19.08
N VAL A 744 16.09 -13.05 -18.01
CA VAL A 744 15.34 -12.19 -17.09
C VAL A 744 14.69 -11.06 -17.88
N GLU A 745 13.37 -10.92 -17.70
CA GLU A 745 12.55 -9.92 -18.38
C GLU A 745 13.04 -8.49 -18.06
N VAL A 746 13.05 -7.65 -19.10
CA VAL A 746 13.22 -6.20 -19.00
C VAL A 746 12.01 -5.55 -19.64
N VAL A 747 11.23 -4.84 -18.83
CA VAL A 747 10.11 -4.02 -19.33
C VAL A 747 10.50 -2.56 -19.24
N VAL A 748 10.42 -1.87 -20.38
CA VAL A 748 10.66 -0.44 -20.52
C VAL A 748 9.32 0.22 -20.81
N THR A 749 8.97 1.25 -20.05
CA THR A 749 7.77 2.06 -20.28
C THR A 749 8.21 3.50 -20.48
N GLU A 750 7.58 4.22 -21.40
CA GLU A 750 7.85 5.65 -21.59
C GLU A 750 7.66 6.45 -20.28
N ALA A 751 8.45 7.51 -20.11
CA ALA A 751 8.21 8.46 -19.03
C ALA A 751 7.08 9.42 -19.44
N LEU A 752 5.92 9.30 -18.78
CA LEU A 752 4.78 10.18 -18.99
C LEU A 752 4.01 10.36 -17.66
N PRO A 753 3.94 11.59 -17.10
CA PRO A 753 4.50 12.85 -17.61
C PRO A 753 6.03 12.88 -17.68
N LEU A 754 6.58 13.70 -18.59
CA LEU A 754 7.99 14.09 -18.57
C LEU A 754 8.26 15.13 -17.46
N PRO A 755 9.53 15.30 -17.02
CA PRO A 755 9.89 16.31 -16.00
C PRO A 755 9.41 17.74 -16.32
N GLU A 756 9.47 18.15 -17.58
CA GLU A 756 8.96 19.42 -18.10
C GLU A 756 7.42 19.50 -18.22
N GLU A 757 6.71 18.41 -17.97
CA GLU A 757 5.25 18.32 -18.02
C GLU A 757 4.64 18.13 -16.62
N THR A 758 5.30 18.70 -15.61
CA THR A 758 4.83 18.69 -14.22
C THR A 758 4.33 20.06 -13.81
N TRP A 759 3.24 20.11 -13.03
CA TRP A 759 2.49 21.35 -12.79
C TRP A 759 2.25 21.68 -11.31
N VAL A 760 2.43 20.72 -10.39
CA VAL A 760 2.14 20.91 -8.97
C VAL A 760 3.20 21.83 -8.35
N PRO A 761 2.85 23.05 -7.90
CA PRO A 761 3.84 24.06 -7.53
C PRO A 761 4.32 23.94 -6.07
N ASP A 762 5.45 24.60 -5.77
CA ASP A 762 5.78 25.10 -4.44
C ASP A 762 5.77 26.63 -4.42
N ALA A 763 6.08 27.24 -3.26
CA ALA A 763 6.18 28.69 -3.09
C ALA A 763 7.21 29.37 -4.02
N SER A 764 8.19 28.62 -4.53
CA SER A 764 9.25 29.12 -5.42
C SER A 764 8.93 28.91 -6.90
N GLY A 765 7.76 28.37 -7.24
CA GLY A 765 7.34 28.09 -8.61
C GLY A 765 7.97 26.82 -9.21
N ARG A 766 8.66 26.00 -8.42
CA ARG A 766 9.16 24.69 -8.89
C ARG A 766 8.02 23.69 -8.93
N THR A 767 8.11 22.73 -9.86
CA THR A 767 7.06 21.75 -10.09
C THR A 767 7.49 20.33 -9.70
N TYR A 768 6.51 19.52 -9.32
CA TYR A 768 6.71 18.20 -8.73
C TYR A 768 5.94 17.12 -9.50
N CYS A 769 6.53 15.93 -9.58
CA CYS A 769 5.79 14.75 -10.00
C CYS A 769 4.65 14.51 -9.00
N SER A 770 3.50 14.10 -9.53
CA SER A 770 2.32 13.88 -8.69
C SER A 770 1.35 12.86 -9.28
N GLU A 771 0.47 12.34 -8.43
CA GLU A 771 -0.57 11.38 -8.78
C GLU A 771 -1.82 11.65 -7.94
N LEU A 772 -2.94 11.88 -8.59
CA LEU A 772 -4.25 12.16 -8.02
C LEU A 772 -5.07 10.87 -7.91
N ARG A 773 -5.38 10.48 -6.69
CA ARG A 773 -6.24 9.35 -6.36
C ARG A 773 -7.65 9.82 -6.04
N LEU A 774 -8.63 9.28 -6.75
CA LEU A 774 -10.05 9.57 -6.57
C LEU A 774 -10.83 8.32 -6.13
N GLN A 775 -12.07 8.50 -5.68
CA GLN A 775 -12.99 7.41 -5.31
C GLN A 775 -14.27 7.51 -6.11
N PHE A 776 -14.45 6.62 -7.08
CA PHE A 776 -15.66 6.53 -7.90
C PHE A 776 -16.60 5.50 -7.29
N ARG A 777 -17.87 5.86 -7.20
CA ARG A 777 -18.94 5.07 -6.63
C ARG A 777 -19.89 4.60 -7.72
N ASP A 778 -20.09 3.30 -7.76
CA ASP A 778 -21.10 2.64 -8.57
C ASP A 778 -22.51 3.05 -8.10
N PRO A 779 -23.38 3.58 -8.98
CA PRO A 779 -24.77 3.84 -8.65
C PRO A 779 -25.53 2.56 -8.27
N LEU A 780 -25.12 1.40 -8.79
CA LEU A 780 -25.73 0.11 -8.51
C LEU A 780 -25.22 -0.47 -7.18
N VAL A 781 -26.03 -1.36 -6.62
CA VAL A 781 -25.69 -2.14 -5.42
C VAL A 781 -25.53 -3.61 -5.80
N PRO A 782 -24.77 -4.40 -5.00
CA PRO A 782 -24.67 -5.83 -5.25
C PRO A 782 -26.04 -6.52 -5.19
N PRO A 783 -26.29 -7.56 -6.00
CA PRO A 783 -27.59 -8.23 -6.07
C PRO A 783 -28.12 -8.72 -4.72
N HIS A 784 -27.25 -9.13 -3.79
CA HIS A 784 -27.63 -9.59 -2.45
C HIS A 784 -27.89 -8.47 -1.44
N ALA A 785 -27.54 -7.21 -1.76
CA ALA A 785 -27.81 -6.05 -0.90
C ALA A 785 -29.26 -5.52 -1.06
N ALA A 786 -29.96 -5.91 -2.12
CA ALA A 786 -31.34 -5.47 -2.40
C ALA A 786 -32.41 -6.03 -1.44
N GLY A 787 -32.02 -6.85 -0.44
CA GLY A 787 -32.91 -7.38 0.60
C GLY A 787 -32.92 -6.59 1.91
N GLY A 788 -32.12 -5.51 2.02
CA GLY A 788 -32.04 -4.67 3.22
C GLY A 788 -32.66 -3.28 3.00
N THR A 789 -33.91 -3.13 3.41
CA THR A 789 -34.63 -1.86 3.68
C THR A 789 -34.53 -0.77 2.61
N ASP A 790 -35.46 -0.81 1.64
CA ASP A 790 -36.19 0.41 1.30
C ASP A 790 -37.11 0.73 2.50
N ASP A 791 -36.68 1.65 3.36
CA ASP A 791 -37.54 2.45 4.25
C ASP A 791 -36.86 3.80 4.55
#